data_AF-A0A9W7E3C7-F1
#
_entry.id   AF-A0A9W7E3C7-F1
#
_cell.length_a   1.000
_cell.length_b   1.000
_cell.length_c   1.000
_cell.angle_alpha   90.00
_cell.angle_beta   90.00
_cell.angle_gamma   90.00
#
_symmetry.space_group_name_H-M   'P 1'
#
loop_
_entity.id
_entity.type
_entity.pdbx_description
1 polymer ?
#
loop_
_entity_poly.entity_id
_entity_poly.type
_entity_poly.pdbx_seq_one_letter_code
_entity_poly.pdbx_strand_id
1 'polypeptide(L)'
;MADLDPIFEDTDDDSSTVDPSTVDPSTLKAFDPDSPSVSTNTTIPDLSFKVRSSLKVRSPPASTPSRVETPKSKDPSKVGVFSQIQTLLKQQSSKLPKTSAKIDVSSAAAAFKNIRPRSVVSEKQKKRAQKTGRDVTKMIVNAHRNQILSFTSLFLSSFTELYPSLPRYNVSLSFLSLYLFTSKNIQIKSTKIFYTGFCTSIILSILIDLDWIVSQDRPIPIDGIEEVYIPGIGNQGGNNLYAENQGIKNLANVCRVALVFNMILKLLICYALLSCTKDGLKLLKVSLFKPLKYFTPSINMPSISKIKNNICKRLIANAWIQFICSAGMFTITIIAMLAMTSHPHFLNDSAGVPLTILMFFKGFSNFVVFLGILRNVDIGDFLNEFGCLIPCKNWYKNRKKRLRTKRGFSAPKIIIDEDYISSIRGVKLFDFLVGLWCWIGLIHALKFGGGRATKGVRILTGLSVTFMCLSDIFVVMNLGVIGWYVRVVEERRRRRRRMEGEEGGSTSEEEGDSESDSSDSESENEEDNIEAQTQEEGNWEGDEYGYYDEYGTYHYYEYDEGEYAEGYDYGEEQQDEQYYSAAATYRGQVNDGQPNSVVGFFDRAVACTPEEFSGEWDSLEVGGEFTTETTESPLMIDIMTHLSKNNFFVIASGIVDDGIMKFYVLAQAQGIRCYISLGFDTGGSVLNLVLKCKSEGMIGRVVKELRLKDVFGGFSASNT
;
A
#
# COMPACT_ATOMS: atom_id res chain seq x y z
N MET A 1 63.94 23.24 7.67
CA MET A 1 65.32 23.78 7.65
C MET A 1 66.10 22.81 6.77
N ALA A 2 66.70 23.32 5.68
CA ALA A 2 67.20 22.64 4.47
C ALA A 2 66.05 22.09 3.58
N ASP A 3 65.62 22.81 2.53
CA ASP A 3 66.26 23.09 1.21
C ASP A 3 66.37 21.86 0.32
N LEU A 4 65.60 21.85 -0.78
CA LEU A 4 65.95 21.27 -2.08
C LEU A 4 64.96 21.79 -3.15
N ASP A 5 65.54 22.30 -4.23
CA ASP A 5 64.95 23.01 -5.37
C ASP A 5 63.99 22.18 -6.25
N PRO A 6 63.07 22.82 -6.99
CA PRO A 6 62.44 22.23 -8.16
C PRO A 6 63.17 22.60 -9.46
N ILE A 7 63.51 21.56 -10.22
CA ILE A 7 64.02 21.61 -11.59
C ILE A 7 62.89 22.13 -12.51
N PHE A 8 63.14 23.26 -13.18
CA PHE A 8 62.39 23.72 -14.33
C PHE A 8 63.00 23.07 -15.59
N GLU A 9 62.16 22.42 -16.38
CA GLU A 9 62.50 21.90 -17.70
C GLU A 9 61.77 22.78 -18.73
N ASP A 10 62.57 23.53 -19.47
CA ASP A 10 62.17 24.35 -20.61
C ASP A 10 61.81 23.46 -21.80
N THR A 11 60.63 23.66 -22.36
CA THR A 11 60.33 23.28 -23.75
C THR A 11 59.68 24.46 -24.44
N ASP A 12 60.50 25.15 -25.22
CA ASP A 12 60.10 25.97 -26.35
C ASP A 12 59.34 25.11 -27.36
N ASP A 13 58.18 25.57 -27.82
CA ASP A 13 57.68 25.18 -29.14
C ASP A 13 56.79 26.26 -29.76
N ASP A 14 57.13 26.55 -31.01
CA ASP A 14 56.75 27.63 -31.90
C ASP A 14 55.26 28.00 -32.00
N SER A 15 55.01 29.30 -31.88
CA SER A 15 53.75 29.94 -32.29
C SER A 15 53.86 30.44 -33.74
N SER A 16 53.19 29.73 -34.67
CA SER A 16 52.93 30.23 -36.02
C SER A 16 51.45 30.62 -36.14
N THR A 17 51.23 31.93 -36.08
CA THR A 17 50.00 32.62 -36.48
C THR A 17 49.77 32.45 -37.99
N VAL A 18 48.66 31.82 -38.38
CA VAL A 18 48.18 31.75 -39.76
C VAL A 18 46.90 32.58 -39.90
N ASP A 19 46.97 33.60 -40.76
CA ASP A 19 45.87 34.46 -41.22
C ASP A 19 44.78 33.66 -41.97
N PRO A 20 43.48 33.89 -41.71
CA PRO A 20 42.41 33.38 -42.54
C PRO A 20 41.80 34.53 -43.36
N SER A 21 42.38 34.82 -44.53
CA SER A 21 41.69 35.64 -45.54
C SER A 21 42.04 35.19 -46.95
N THR A 22 41.28 34.23 -47.49
CA THR A 22 40.85 34.09 -48.90
C THR A 22 40.32 32.66 -49.11
N VAL A 23 39.00 32.50 -49.17
CA VAL A 23 38.38 31.27 -49.69
C VAL A 23 37.59 31.66 -50.93
N ASP A 24 38.10 31.18 -52.06
CA ASP A 24 37.63 31.33 -53.43
C ASP A 24 36.44 30.37 -53.69
N PRO A 25 35.27 30.84 -54.14
CA PRO A 25 34.11 29.98 -54.36
C PRO A 25 34.01 29.58 -55.84
N SER A 26 34.80 28.59 -56.29
CA SER A 26 34.66 28.09 -57.66
C SER A 26 35.12 26.64 -57.90
N THR A 27 34.56 25.67 -57.16
CA THR A 27 34.60 24.25 -57.59
C THR A 27 33.33 23.50 -57.17
N LEU A 28 32.24 23.74 -57.89
CA LEU A 28 31.10 22.82 -57.98
C LEU A 28 31.35 21.91 -59.19
N LYS A 29 31.83 20.69 -58.95
CA LYS A 29 31.78 19.60 -59.93
C LYS A 29 30.72 18.58 -59.51
N ALA A 30 29.88 18.28 -60.48
CA ALA A 30 28.75 17.38 -60.44
C ALA A 30 29.12 15.99 -59.89
N PHE A 31 28.22 15.44 -59.06
CA PHE A 31 28.25 14.05 -58.64
C PHE A 31 27.18 13.28 -59.43
N ASP A 32 27.66 12.28 -60.16
CA ASP A 32 26.94 11.28 -60.93
C ASP A 32 26.34 10.22 -59.97
N PRO A 33 25.06 9.83 -60.07
CA PRO A 33 24.49 8.76 -59.26
C PRO A 33 24.28 7.52 -60.12
N ASP A 34 25.22 6.58 -60.12
CA ASP A 34 24.96 5.23 -60.64
C ASP A 34 25.80 4.15 -59.93
N SER A 35 25.13 3.02 -59.70
CA SER A 35 25.63 1.68 -59.30
C SER A 35 25.58 1.31 -57.79
N PRO A 36 25.50 0.00 -57.45
CA PRO A 36 24.20 -0.66 -57.26
C PRO A 36 24.05 -1.36 -55.89
N SER A 37 22.79 -1.68 -55.60
CA SER A 37 22.27 -2.49 -54.50
C SER A 37 22.98 -3.83 -54.29
N VAL A 38 23.48 -4.07 -53.08
CA VAL A 38 23.80 -5.41 -52.57
C VAL A 38 22.68 -5.85 -51.63
N SER A 39 21.87 -6.80 -52.11
CA SER A 39 20.80 -7.46 -51.36
C SER A 39 21.36 -8.59 -50.50
N THR A 40 21.32 -8.45 -49.18
CA THR A 40 21.50 -9.57 -48.25
C THR A 40 20.13 -10.17 -47.93
N ASN A 41 19.88 -11.34 -48.52
CA ASN A 41 18.77 -12.22 -48.19
C ASN A 41 18.96 -12.80 -46.78
N THR A 42 18.08 -12.44 -45.85
CA THR A 42 17.92 -13.16 -44.58
C THR A 42 16.50 -13.71 -44.52
N THR A 43 16.39 -15.00 -44.85
CA THR A 43 15.23 -15.87 -44.69
C THR A 43 14.75 -15.87 -43.24
N ILE A 44 13.51 -15.43 -43.00
CA ILE A 44 12.77 -15.59 -41.74
C ILE A 44 11.79 -16.76 -41.94
N PRO A 45 11.76 -17.77 -41.04
CA PRO A 45 10.82 -18.87 -41.16
C PRO A 45 9.41 -18.47 -40.75
N ASP A 46 8.47 -18.80 -41.64
CA ASP A 46 7.03 -18.61 -41.54
C ASP A 46 6.42 -19.55 -40.49
N LEU A 47 5.93 -18.99 -39.37
CA LEU A 47 5.18 -19.71 -38.33
C LEU A 47 3.71 -19.31 -38.42
N SER A 48 2.98 -20.00 -39.29
CA SER A 48 1.53 -19.88 -39.43
C SER A 48 0.82 -20.36 -38.17
N PHE A 49 0.35 -19.43 -37.33
CA PHE A 49 -0.52 -19.73 -36.20
C PHE A 49 -1.97 -19.88 -36.68
N LYS A 50 -2.49 -21.10 -36.57
CA LYS A 50 -3.86 -21.52 -36.90
C LYS A 50 -4.84 -21.00 -35.85
N VAL A 51 -5.46 -19.85 -36.08
CA VAL A 51 -6.53 -19.30 -35.23
C VAL A 51 -7.82 -20.11 -35.44
N ARG A 52 -8.17 -20.95 -34.48
CA ARG A 52 -9.49 -21.60 -34.39
C ARG A 52 -10.50 -20.62 -33.80
N SER A 53 -11.29 -19.98 -34.65
CA SER A 53 -12.47 -19.20 -34.25
C SER A 53 -13.69 -20.13 -34.10
N SER A 54 -14.00 -20.52 -32.86
CA SER A 54 -15.28 -21.15 -32.52
C SER A 54 -16.19 -20.13 -31.84
N LEU A 55 -16.85 -19.30 -32.65
CA LEU A 55 -17.91 -18.39 -32.22
C LEU A 55 -19.22 -19.18 -32.18
N LYS A 56 -19.62 -19.60 -30.97
CA LYS A 56 -20.94 -20.21 -30.72
C LYS A 56 -21.92 -19.08 -30.41
N VAL A 57 -22.65 -18.65 -31.43
CA VAL A 57 -23.78 -17.72 -31.33
C VAL A 57 -24.86 -18.38 -30.46
N ARG A 58 -25.14 -17.79 -29.30
CA ARG A 58 -26.24 -18.21 -28.42
C ARG A 58 -27.38 -17.20 -28.57
N SER A 59 -28.49 -17.68 -29.10
CA SER A 59 -29.77 -17.00 -29.25
C SER A 59 -30.35 -16.50 -27.91
N PRO A 60 -31.17 -15.43 -27.92
CA PRO A 60 -31.77 -14.88 -26.71
C PRO A 60 -32.96 -15.74 -26.25
N PRO A 61 -33.15 -15.98 -24.94
CA PRO A 61 -34.37 -16.59 -24.46
C PRO A 61 -35.49 -15.55 -24.30
N ALA A 62 -36.69 -16.06 -24.53
CA ALA A 62 -37.95 -15.37 -24.63
C ALA A 62 -38.43 -14.74 -23.32
N SER A 63 -39.23 -13.68 -23.53
CA SER A 63 -40.28 -13.10 -22.70
C SER A 63 -40.72 -13.87 -21.44
N THR A 64 -40.67 -13.17 -20.30
CA THR A 64 -41.45 -13.46 -19.10
C THR A 64 -42.55 -12.39 -18.92
N PRO A 65 -43.69 -12.74 -18.30
CA PRO A 65 -44.96 -12.05 -18.50
C PRO A 65 -45.17 -10.85 -17.56
N SER A 66 -46.02 -9.94 -18.06
CA SER A 66 -46.60 -8.79 -17.37
C SER A 66 -47.17 -9.14 -15.99
N ARG A 67 -46.61 -8.52 -14.95
CA ARG A 67 -47.15 -8.54 -13.59
C ARG A 67 -48.15 -7.39 -13.44
N VAL A 68 -49.40 -7.77 -13.17
CA VAL A 68 -50.52 -6.90 -12.82
C VAL A 68 -50.21 -6.16 -11.51
N GLU A 69 -50.25 -4.83 -11.54
CA GLU A 69 -50.22 -3.99 -10.34
C GLU A 69 -51.64 -3.80 -9.81
N THR A 70 -51.93 -4.38 -8.64
CA THR A 70 -53.06 -4.00 -7.79
C THR A 70 -52.67 -2.84 -6.86
N PRO A 71 -53.56 -1.85 -6.62
CA PRO A 71 -53.23 -0.68 -5.80
C PRO A 71 -53.24 -1.04 -4.32
N LYS A 72 -52.09 -0.86 -3.64
CA LYS A 72 -52.02 -0.92 -2.17
C LYS A 72 -52.45 0.43 -1.57
N SER A 73 -53.36 0.33 -0.61
CA SER A 73 -53.88 1.41 0.23
C SER A 73 -52.75 2.16 0.95
N LYS A 74 -52.87 3.49 1.00
CA LYS A 74 -52.02 4.37 1.83
C LYS A 74 -52.58 4.40 3.25
N ASP A 75 -51.81 3.89 4.21
CA ASP A 75 -51.96 4.23 5.62
C ASP A 75 -51.46 5.67 5.89
N PRO A 76 -52.25 6.54 6.55
CA PRO A 76 -51.86 7.91 6.85
C PRO A 76 -51.29 7.98 8.28
N SER A 77 -50.06 7.52 8.50
CA SER A 77 -49.41 7.66 9.81
C SER A 77 -47.89 7.75 9.73
N LYS A 78 -47.38 8.75 8.98
CA LYS A 78 -46.00 9.27 9.11
C LYS A 78 -45.87 10.59 8.34
N VAL A 79 -46.63 11.59 8.79
CA VAL A 79 -46.41 12.98 8.37
C VAL A 79 -45.41 13.59 9.34
N GLY A 80 -44.22 13.91 8.83
CA GLY A 80 -43.14 14.49 9.62
C GLY A 80 -43.58 15.80 10.29
N VAL A 81 -43.24 15.94 11.57
CA VAL A 81 -43.50 17.10 12.43
C VAL A 81 -43.14 18.44 11.75
N PHE A 82 -42.19 18.43 10.82
CA PHE A 82 -41.81 19.60 10.03
C PHE A 82 -42.87 20.08 9.03
N SER A 83 -43.63 19.19 8.40
CA SER A 83 -44.69 19.63 7.48
C SER A 83 -45.89 20.13 8.27
N GLN A 84 -46.24 19.52 9.41
CA GLN A 84 -47.31 20.02 10.30
C GLN A 84 -47.02 21.42 10.85
N ILE A 85 -45.75 21.74 11.18
CA ILE A 85 -45.36 23.09 11.61
C ILE A 85 -45.51 24.10 10.46
N GLN A 86 -45.18 23.70 9.22
CA GLN A 86 -45.36 24.55 8.05
C GLN A 86 -46.84 24.76 7.69
N THR A 87 -47.69 23.75 7.88
CA THR A 87 -49.14 23.88 7.68
C THR A 87 -49.79 24.71 8.78
N LEU A 88 -49.34 24.60 10.03
CA LEU A 88 -49.82 25.42 11.15
C LEU A 88 -49.42 26.90 11.01
N LEU A 89 -48.20 27.19 10.53
CA LEU A 89 -47.77 28.56 10.25
C LEU A 89 -48.52 29.17 9.05
N LYS A 90 -48.86 28.38 8.03
CA LYS A 90 -49.72 28.82 6.92
C LYS A 90 -51.19 28.99 7.32
N GLN A 91 -51.72 28.15 8.21
CA GLN A 91 -53.09 28.28 8.72
C GLN A 91 -53.27 29.45 9.69
N GLN A 92 -52.21 29.84 10.43
CA GLN A 92 -52.25 31.06 11.24
C GLN A 92 -52.11 32.34 10.41
N SER A 93 -51.44 32.32 9.25
CA SER A 93 -51.34 33.51 8.39
C SER A 93 -52.60 33.78 7.56
N SER A 94 -53.52 32.82 7.45
CA SER A 94 -54.74 32.94 6.64
C SER A 94 -56.01 33.27 7.43
N LYS A 95 -55.92 33.46 8.76
CA LYS A 95 -57.04 33.90 9.61
C LYS A 95 -56.65 35.14 10.41
N LEU A 96 -56.50 36.26 9.72
CA LEU A 96 -56.60 37.59 10.33
C LEU A 96 -57.61 38.43 9.53
N PRO A 97 -58.66 38.97 10.16
CA PRO A 97 -59.58 39.88 9.50
C PRO A 97 -58.85 41.17 9.14
N LYS A 98 -59.00 41.60 7.88
CA LYS A 98 -58.62 42.95 7.44
C LYS A 98 -59.61 43.95 8.01
N THR A 99 -59.34 44.44 9.21
CA THR A 99 -59.99 45.65 9.75
C THR A 99 -58.91 46.58 10.26
N SER A 100 -58.79 47.74 9.61
CA SER A 100 -57.95 48.86 10.01
C SER A 100 -58.46 49.45 11.32
N ALA A 101 -57.92 48.98 12.44
CA ALA A 101 -58.00 49.68 13.72
C ALA A 101 -56.59 49.69 14.31
N LYS A 102 -56.13 50.87 14.74
CA LYS A 102 -54.90 51.04 15.53
C LYS A 102 -55.03 50.18 16.79
N ILE A 103 -54.37 49.03 16.82
CA ILE A 103 -54.21 48.22 18.02
C ILE A 103 -52.87 48.60 18.66
N ASP A 104 -52.98 49.02 19.91
CA ASP A 104 -51.89 49.46 20.78
C ASP A 104 -50.94 48.28 21.07
N VAL A 105 -49.67 48.42 20.68
CA VAL A 105 -48.65 47.35 20.71
C VAL A 105 -48.21 46.99 22.14
N SER A 106 -48.68 47.71 23.16
CA SER A 106 -48.30 47.50 24.56
C SER A 106 -49.08 46.38 25.27
N SER A 107 -50.30 46.03 24.86
CA SER A 107 -51.12 45.02 25.57
C SER A 107 -50.91 43.58 25.08
N ALA A 108 -50.50 43.39 23.81
CA ALA A 108 -50.19 42.06 23.26
C ALA A 108 -48.88 41.47 23.82
N ALA A 109 -47.94 42.31 24.24
CA ALA A 109 -46.70 41.90 24.89
C ALA A 109 -46.92 41.38 26.32
N ALA A 110 -47.99 41.81 27.00
CA ALA A 110 -48.35 41.31 28.33
C ALA A 110 -49.04 39.94 28.28
N ALA A 111 -49.85 39.67 27.25
CA ALA A 111 -50.56 38.40 27.10
C ALA A 111 -49.64 37.21 26.74
N PHE A 112 -48.51 37.45 26.06
CA PHE A 112 -47.53 36.40 25.76
C PHE A 112 -46.55 36.08 26.91
N LYS A 113 -46.50 36.90 27.96
CA LYS A 113 -45.59 36.70 29.10
C LYS A 113 -46.06 35.60 30.07
N ASN A 114 -47.34 35.21 30.01
CA ASN A 114 -47.95 34.25 30.93
C ASN A 114 -48.19 32.85 30.34
N ILE A 115 -47.81 32.60 29.10
CA ILE A 115 -47.77 31.23 28.56
C ILE A 115 -46.32 30.76 28.67
N ARG A 116 -45.96 30.18 29.83
CA ARG A 116 -44.75 29.34 29.95
C ARG A 116 -45.08 27.99 29.31
N PRO A 117 -44.60 27.65 28.09
CA PRO A 117 -44.53 26.26 27.72
C PRO A 117 -43.51 25.63 28.65
N ARG A 118 -43.99 24.84 29.61
CA ARG A 118 -43.17 23.94 30.44
C ARG A 118 -42.72 22.76 29.56
N SER A 119 -42.11 23.03 28.41
CA SER A 119 -41.38 22.02 27.67
C SER A 119 -40.07 21.83 28.42
N VAL A 120 -40.00 20.76 29.21
CA VAL A 120 -38.75 20.26 29.76
C VAL A 120 -37.91 19.81 28.56
N VAL A 121 -37.26 20.77 27.90
CA VAL A 121 -36.25 20.51 26.88
C VAL A 121 -35.13 19.82 27.63
N SER A 122 -35.11 18.50 27.48
CA SER A 122 -34.10 17.62 28.05
C SER A 122 -32.72 18.25 27.87
N GLU A 123 -31.90 18.25 28.90
CA GLU A 123 -30.52 18.75 28.84
C GLU A 123 -29.73 18.13 27.66
N LYS A 124 -30.08 16.88 27.28
CA LYS A 124 -29.58 16.21 26.07
C LYS A 124 -29.93 16.95 24.77
N GLN A 125 -31.14 17.51 24.65
CA GLN A 125 -31.55 18.31 23.49
C GLN A 125 -30.80 19.64 23.43
N LYS A 126 -30.54 20.29 24.57
CA LYS A 126 -29.69 21.51 24.62
C LYS A 126 -28.25 21.20 24.20
N LYS A 127 -27.66 20.11 24.72
CA LYS A 127 -26.31 19.67 24.32
C LYS A 127 -26.24 19.31 22.83
N ARG A 128 -27.26 18.64 22.28
CA ARG A 128 -27.36 18.36 20.84
C ARG A 128 -27.48 19.64 20.01
N ALA A 129 -28.36 20.57 20.37
CA ALA A 129 -28.52 21.84 19.67
C ALA A 129 -27.25 22.70 19.72
N GLN A 130 -26.55 22.72 20.86
CA GLN A 130 -25.26 23.41 20.99
C GLN A 130 -24.16 22.76 20.14
N LYS A 131 -24.10 21.42 20.09
CA LYS A 131 -23.17 20.69 19.20
C LYS A 131 -23.47 20.99 17.74
N THR A 132 -24.74 20.90 17.32
CA THR A 132 -25.16 21.25 15.96
C THR A 132 -24.85 22.71 15.62
N GLY A 133 -25.07 23.64 16.55
CA GLY A 133 -24.69 25.05 16.37
C GLY A 133 -23.19 25.23 16.14
N ARG A 134 -22.34 24.58 16.95
CA ARG A 134 -20.88 24.61 16.77
C ARG A 134 -20.45 24.00 15.42
N ASP A 135 -21.07 22.89 15.04
CA ASP A 135 -20.76 22.20 13.77
C ASP A 135 -21.15 23.06 12.56
N VAL A 136 -22.31 23.74 12.62
CA VAL A 136 -22.75 24.69 11.58
C VAL A 136 -21.81 25.89 11.49
N THR A 137 -21.41 26.48 12.63
CA THR A 137 -20.45 27.60 12.62
C THR A 137 -19.10 27.17 12.05
N LYS A 138 -18.57 26.01 12.46
CA LYS A 138 -17.33 25.45 11.88
C LYS A 138 -17.47 25.23 10.38
N MET A 139 -18.61 24.73 9.91
CA MET A 139 -18.88 24.53 8.49
C MET A 139 -18.89 25.85 7.72
N ILE A 140 -19.53 26.90 8.25
CA ILE A 140 -19.57 28.23 7.63
C ILE A 140 -18.18 28.86 7.57
N VAL A 141 -17.43 28.81 8.68
CA VAL A 141 -16.05 29.35 8.73
C VAL A 141 -15.15 28.61 7.74
N ASN A 142 -15.24 27.27 7.67
CA ASN A 142 -14.47 26.48 6.72
C ASN A 142 -14.87 26.78 5.26
N ALA A 143 -16.16 26.95 4.97
CA ALA A 143 -16.63 27.31 3.63
C ALA A 143 -16.07 28.67 3.19
N HIS A 144 -16.11 29.68 4.07
CA HIS A 144 -15.55 31.00 3.78
C HIS A 144 -14.03 30.95 3.59
N ARG A 145 -13.30 30.20 4.44
CA ARG A 145 -11.86 29.99 4.29
C ARG A 145 -11.51 29.36 2.95
N ASN A 146 -12.28 28.36 2.52
CA ASN A 146 -12.02 27.64 1.26
C ASN A 146 -12.34 28.50 0.03
N GLN A 147 -13.35 29.37 0.12
CA GLN A 147 -13.63 30.38 -0.91
C GLN A 147 -12.49 31.40 -1.01
N ILE A 148 -11.96 31.89 0.11
CA ILE A 148 -10.78 32.76 0.12
C ILE A 148 -9.60 32.05 -0.54
N LEU A 149 -9.27 30.81 -0.17
CA LEU A 149 -8.17 30.05 -0.77
C LEU A 149 -8.32 29.94 -2.30
N SER A 150 -9.53 29.63 -2.77
CA SER A 150 -9.80 29.50 -4.21
C SER A 150 -9.74 30.84 -4.94
N PHE A 151 -10.20 31.91 -4.30
CA PHE A 151 -10.10 33.27 -4.84
C PHE A 151 -8.65 33.73 -4.92
N THR A 152 -7.84 33.44 -3.89
CA THR A 152 -6.40 33.73 -3.91
C THR A 152 -5.69 32.94 -5.00
N SER A 153 -6.00 31.65 -5.17
CA SER A 153 -5.45 30.84 -6.27
C SER A 153 -5.88 31.35 -7.65
N LEU A 154 -7.14 31.81 -7.78
CA LEU A 154 -7.63 32.43 -9.00
C LEU A 154 -6.89 33.73 -9.31
N PHE A 155 -6.76 34.63 -8.32
CA PHE A 155 -6.03 35.88 -8.48
C PHE A 155 -4.57 35.64 -8.89
N LEU A 156 -3.91 34.69 -8.23
CA LEU A 156 -2.52 34.34 -8.51
C LEU A 156 -2.38 33.68 -9.89
N SER A 157 -3.34 32.85 -10.30
CA SER A 157 -3.40 32.25 -11.63
C SER A 157 -3.65 33.28 -12.74
N SER A 158 -4.51 34.26 -12.50
CA SER A 158 -4.74 35.36 -13.45
C SER A 158 -3.50 36.24 -13.55
N PHE A 159 -2.79 36.46 -12.43
CA PHE A 159 -1.54 37.20 -12.41
C PHE A 159 -0.44 36.46 -13.17
N THR A 160 -0.33 35.14 -13.04
CA THR A 160 0.63 34.35 -13.84
C THR A 160 0.27 34.35 -15.33
N GLU A 161 -1.01 34.38 -15.71
CA GLU A 161 -1.41 34.49 -17.11
C GLU A 161 -1.05 35.82 -17.79
N LEU A 162 -0.74 36.89 -17.04
CA LEU A 162 -0.23 38.14 -17.61
C LEU A 162 1.08 37.95 -18.37
N TYR A 163 1.81 36.89 -18.07
CA TYR A 163 3.03 36.54 -18.79
C TYR A 163 2.72 35.49 -19.88
N PRO A 164 2.83 35.84 -21.18
CA PRO A 164 2.19 35.14 -22.31
C PRO A 164 2.50 33.66 -22.44
N SER A 165 3.60 33.21 -21.86
CA SER A 165 4.13 31.86 -21.99
C SER A 165 3.75 30.93 -20.85
N LEU A 166 3.02 31.40 -19.84
CA LEU A 166 2.54 30.57 -18.73
C LEU A 166 1.30 29.75 -19.09
N PRO A 167 1.09 28.60 -18.42
CA PRO A 167 -0.02 27.72 -18.72
C PRO A 167 -1.37 28.33 -18.32
N ARG A 168 -2.29 28.44 -19.29
CA ARG A 168 -3.62 29.06 -19.13
C ARG A 168 -4.68 28.16 -18.46
N TYR A 169 -4.34 26.90 -18.16
CA TYR A 169 -5.29 26.02 -17.44
C TYR A 169 -5.44 26.41 -15.96
N ASN A 170 -4.53 27.22 -15.42
CA ASN A 170 -4.48 27.60 -14.02
C ASN A 170 -5.71 28.40 -13.58
N VAL A 171 -6.15 29.35 -14.40
CA VAL A 171 -7.38 30.11 -14.16
C VAL A 171 -8.60 29.20 -14.22
N SER A 172 -8.67 28.31 -15.21
CA SER A 172 -9.79 27.36 -15.36
C SER A 172 -9.93 26.42 -14.16
N LEU A 173 -8.82 25.88 -13.65
CA LEU A 173 -8.80 25.00 -12.47
C LEU A 173 -9.21 25.76 -11.19
N SER A 174 -8.76 27.00 -11.06
CA SER A 174 -9.11 27.87 -9.92
C SER A 174 -10.58 28.26 -9.94
N PHE A 175 -11.13 28.56 -11.12
CA PHE A 175 -12.56 28.78 -11.31
C PHE A 175 -13.39 27.54 -10.99
N LEU A 176 -12.96 26.37 -11.46
CA LEU A 176 -13.62 25.10 -11.12
C LEU A 176 -13.62 24.90 -9.60
N SER A 177 -12.50 25.13 -8.92
CA SER A 177 -12.38 25.01 -7.47
C SER A 177 -13.33 25.98 -6.74
N LEU A 178 -13.36 27.25 -7.18
CA LEU A 178 -14.26 28.27 -6.64
C LEU A 178 -15.73 27.90 -6.86
N TYR A 179 -16.08 27.39 -8.03
CA TYR A 179 -17.41 26.90 -8.36
C TYR A 179 -17.83 25.73 -7.43
N LEU A 180 -16.90 24.81 -7.15
CA LEU A 180 -17.16 23.68 -6.25
C LEU A 180 -17.38 24.12 -4.79
N PHE A 181 -16.70 25.16 -4.32
CA PHE A 181 -16.92 25.69 -2.96
C PHE A 181 -18.14 26.61 -2.84
N THR A 182 -18.65 27.16 -3.94
CA THR A 182 -19.85 28.00 -3.96
C THR A 182 -21.12 27.19 -4.20
N SER A 183 -21.04 26.09 -4.95
CA SER A 183 -22.18 25.24 -5.27
C SER A 183 -22.55 24.28 -4.12
N LYS A 184 -23.57 24.67 -3.34
CA LYS A 184 -24.13 23.84 -2.24
C LYS A 184 -24.61 22.46 -2.70
N ASN A 185 -25.07 22.33 -3.95
CA ASN A 185 -25.66 21.09 -4.46
C ASN A 185 -24.62 20.02 -4.83
N ILE A 186 -23.40 20.42 -5.20
CA ILE A 186 -22.35 19.48 -5.65
C ILE A 186 -21.68 18.79 -4.46
N GLN A 187 -21.55 19.48 -3.33
CA GLN A 187 -20.96 18.91 -2.11
C GLN A 187 -21.76 17.72 -1.54
N ILE A 188 -23.07 17.64 -1.81
CA ILE A 188 -23.97 16.62 -1.25
C ILE A 188 -24.00 15.34 -2.12
N LYS A 189 -23.70 15.43 -3.42
CA LYS A 189 -23.82 14.32 -4.38
C LYS A 189 -22.50 13.80 -4.95
N SER A 190 -21.37 14.37 -4.54
CA SER A 190 -20.06 14.03 -5.13
C SER A 190 -19.67 12.58 -4.80
N THR A 191 -19.54 11.76 -5.84
CA THR A 191 -19.11 10.37 -5.75
C THR A 191 -17.59 10.27 -5.62
N LYS A 192 -17.07 9.14 -5.12
CA LYS A 192 -15.63 8.86 -5.03
C LYS A 192 -14.87 9.09 -6.35
N ILE A 193 -15.52 8.83 -7.49
CA ILE A 193 -14.97 9.06 -8.83
C ILE A 193 -14.64 10.54 -9.05
N PHE A 194 -15.54 11.43 -8.64
CA PHE A 194 -15.34 12.89 -8.77
C PHE A 194 -14.10 13.36 -8.01
N TYR A 195 -13.95 12.98 -6.74
CA TYR A 195 -12.78 13.34 -5.94
C TYR A 195 -11.47 12.82 -6.54
N THR A 196 -11.51 11.60 -7.09
CA THR A 196 -10.33 11.00 -7.74
C THR A 196 -9.96 11.76 -9.02
N GLY A 197 -10.95 12.11 -9.85
CA GLY A 197 -10.77 12.95 -11.04
C GLY A 197 -10.22 14.35 -10.70
N PHE A 198 -10.71 14.96 -9.62
CA PHE A 198 -10.22 16.26 -9.17
C PHE A 198 -8.78 16.20 -8.66
N CYS A 199 -8.44 15.20 -7.84
CA CYS A 199 -7.08 15.01 -7.34
C CYS A 199 -6.09 14.77 -8.49
N THR A 200 -6.46 13.92 -9.46
CA THR A 200 -5.62 13.66 -10.64
C THR A 200 -5.44 14.91 -11.49
N SER A 201 -6.49 15.73 -11.68
CA SER A 201 -6.38 17.01 -12.37
C SER A 201 -5.45 17.99 -11.63
N ILE A 202 -5.48 18.05 -10.30
CA ILE A 202 -4.56 18.89 -9.52
C ILE A 202 -3.12 18.39 -9.64
N ILE A 203 -2.89 17.08 -9.53
CA ILE A 203 -1.55 16.49 -9.67
C ILE A 203 -0.99 16.80 -11.06
N LEU A 204 -1.77 16.56 -12.12
CA LEU A 204 -1.36 16.86 -13.49
C LEU A 204 -1.05 18.36 -13.66
N SER A 205 -1.88 19.23 -13.09
CA SER A 205 -1.67 20.68 -13.13
C SER A 205 -0.39 21.11 -12.42
N ILE A 206 -0.07 20.52 -11.27
CA ILE A 206 1.20 20.74 -10.55
C ILE A 206 2.38 20.23 -11.38
N LEU A 207 2.26 19.08 -12.05
CA LEU A 207 3.32 18.55 -12.90
C LEU A 207 3.61 19.45 -14.10
N ILE A 208 2.59 20.01 -14.75
CA ILE A 208 2.79 20.93 -15.87
C ILE A 208 3.34 22.28 -15.38
N ASP A 209 2.92 22.77 -14.21
CA ASP A 209 3.51 23.97 -13.60
C ASP A 209 4.98 23.75 -13.24
N LEU A 210 5.30 22.58 -12.67
CA LEU A 210 6.67 22.21 -12.33
C LEU A 210 7.52 22.11 -13.60
N ASP A 211 7.01 21.44 -14.64
CA ASP A 211 7.67 21.41 -15.94
C ASP A 211 7.94 22.84 -16.41
N TRP A 212 6.93 23.73 -16.38
CA TRP A 212 7.08 25.15 -16.74
C TRP A 212 8.16 25.89 -15.92
N ILE A 213 8.21 25.70 -14.59
CA ILE A 213 9.20 26.35 -13.70
C ILE A 213 10.61 25.90 -14.08
N VAL A 214 10.80 24.60 -14.29
CA VAL A 214 12.10 24.10 -14.73
C VAL A 214 12.35 24.46 -16.21
N SER A 215 11.31 24.95 -16.91
CA SER A 215 11.25 25.04 -18.35
C SER A 215 11.77 26.31 -19.01
N GLN A 216 11.90 27.40 -18.28
CA GLN A 216 12.32 28.66 -18.88
C GLN A 216 13.67 29.14 -18.38
N ASP A 217 14.65 29.13 -19.27
CA ASP A 217 15.95 29.79 -19.07
C ASP A 217 16.09 31.10 -19.85
N ARG A 218 15.15 31.42 -20.76
CA ARG A 218 15.13 32.72 -21.45
C ARG A 218 13.69 33.24 -21.49
N PRO A 219 13.46 34.52 -21.14
CA PRO A 219 12.16 35.12 -21.41
C PRO A 219 11.89 35.00 -22.91
N ILE A 220 10.70 34.51 -23.27
CA ILE A 220 10.29 34.51 -24.67
C ILE A 220 10.26 35.98 -25.08
N PRO A 221 11.05 36.41 -26.09
CA PRO A 221 10.94 37.77 -26.58
C PRO A 221 9.48 37.98 -27.00
N ILE A 222 8.88 39.05 -26.51
CA ILE A 222 7.48 39.37 -26.82
C ILE A 222 7.47 39.68 -28.33
N ASP A 223 6.81 38.82 -29.11
CA ASP A 223 6.71 38.94 -30.58
C ASP A 223 6.34 40.38 -30.95
N GLY A 224 7.25 41.08 -31.63
CA GLY A 224 7.14 42.50 -31.97
C GLY A 224 8.39 43.33 -31.69
N ILE A 225 9.31 42.83 -30.86
CA ILE A 225 10.67 43.36 -30.73
C ILE A 225 11.63 42.31 -31.30
N GLU A 226 11.60 42.10 -32.62
CA GLU A 226 12.78 41.54 -33.26
C GLU A 226 13.92 42.51 -32.92
N GLU A 227 14.95 42.03 -32.22
CA GLU A 227 16.24 42.70 -32.18
C GLU A 227 16.73 42.76 -33.63
N VAL A 228 16.29 43.78 -34.37
CA VAL A 228 16.97 44.20 -35.59
C VAL A 228 18.30 44.72 -35.10
N TYR A 229 19.25 43.80 -35.00
CA TYR A 229 20.66 44.10 -34.84
C TYR A 229 21.03 44.84 -36.12
N ILE A 230 20.95 46.17 -36.10
CA ILE A 230 21.48 47.03 -37.16
C ILE A 230 22.96 47.20 -36.81
N PRO A 231 23.89 46.43 -37.40
CA PRO A 231 25.31 46.66 -37.19
C PRO A 231 25.64 48.06 -37.72
N GLY A 232 25.90 49.02 -36.83
CA GLY A 232 26.40 50.35 -37.20
C GLY A 232 25.76 51.56 -36.52
N ILE A 233 24.67 51.42 -35.76
CA ILE A 233 24.09 52.56 -35.02
C ILE A 233 24.64 52.55 -33.59
N GLY A 234 25.62 53.42 -33.35
CA GLY A 234 26.44 53.44 -32.14
C GLY A 234 25.66 53.58 -30.82
N ASN A 235 26.02 52.71 -29.87
CA ASN A 235 26.18 52.84 -28.41
C ASN A 235 25.36 53.82 -27.53
N GLN A 236 24.43 54.64 -28.03
CA GLN A 236 23.64 55.55 -27.20
C GLN A 236 22.24 55.03 -26.85
N GLY A 237 21.77 53.94 -27.49
CA GLY A 237 20.48 53.30 -27.19
C GLY A 237 20.52 52.15 -26.17
N GLY A 238 21.71 51.68 -25.77
CA GLY A 238 21.88 50.46 -24.97
C GLY A 238 21.24 50.51 -23.58
N ASN A 239 21.28 51.66 -22.90
CA ASN A 239 20.81 51.76 -21.51
C ASN A 239 19.29 51.53 -21.37
N ASN A 240 18.49 51.91 -22.36
CA ASN A 240 17.04 51.69 -22.34
C ASN A 240 16.68 50.22 -22.62
N LEU A 241 17.41 49.56 -23.52
CA LEU A 241 17.23 48.14 -23.83
C LEU A 241 17.62 47.24 -22.65
N TYR A 242 18.66 47.61 -21.90
CA TYR A 242 19.04 46.91 -20.66
C TYR A 242 17.99 47.07 -19.55
N ALA A 243 17.40 48.26 -19.39
CA ALA A 243 16.35 48.49 -18.40
C ALA A 243 15.06 47.71 -18.70
N GLU A 244 14.65 47.65 -19.97
CA GLU A 244 13.48 46.87 -20.41
C GLU A 244 13.67 45.36 -20.20
N ASN A 245 14.87 44.85 -20.53
CA ASN A 245 15.24 43.46 -20.27
C ASN A 245 15.29 43.12 -18.78
N GLN A 246 15.66 44.08 -17.91
CA GLN A 246 15.63 43.87 -16.46
C GLN A 246 14.19 43.82 -15.93
N GLY A 247 13.29 44.65 -16.47
CA GLY A 247 11.86 44.60 -16.15
C GLY A 247 11.23 43.25 -16.48
N ILE A 248 11.49 42.71 -17.67
CA ILE A 248 10.98 41.41 -18.11
C ILE A 248 11.53 40.27 -17.24
N LYS A 249 12.83 40.31 -16.88
CA LYS A 249 13.43 39.32 -15.96
C LYS A 249 12.82 39.35 -14.57
N ASN A 250 12.59 40.56 -14.03
CA ASN A 250 11.96 40.72 -12.73
C ASN A 250 10.52 40.20 -12.76
N LEU A 251 9.75 40.53 -13.80
CA LEU A 251 8.39 40.02 -13.99
C LEU A 251 8.37 38.48 -14.07
N ALA A 252 9.26 37.88 -14.86
CA ALA A 252 9.37 36.42 -14.97
C ALA A 252 9.70 35.76 -13.62
N ASN A 253 10.60 36.33 -12.82
CA ASN A 253 10.91 35.84 -11.48
C ASN A 253 9.71 35.94 -10.52
N VAL A 254 8.98 37.07 -10.55
CA VAL A 254 7.75 37.21 -9.76
C VAL A 254 6.71 36.17 -10.19
N CYS A 255 6.53 35.94 -11.49
CA CYS A 255 5.64 34.91 -12.01
C CYS A 255 6.05 33.48 -11.58
N ARG A 256 7.35 33.17 -11.50
CA ARG A 256 7.84 31.88 -10.97
C ARG A 256 7.48 31.69 -9.51
N VAL A 257 7.74 32.70 -8.69
CA VAL A 257 7.39 32.69 -7.26
C VAL A 257 5.88 32.53 -7.10
N ALA A 258 5.09 33.31 -7.87
CA ALA A 258 3.64 33.20 -7.92
C ALA A 258 3.17 31.80 -8.34
N LEU A 259 3.84 31.15 -9.30
CA LEU A 259 3.50 29.80 -9.74
C LEU A 259 3.78 28.75 -8.64
N VAL A 260 4.91 28.85 -7.93
CA VAL A 260 5.20 27.98 -6.77
C VAL A 260 4.13 28.15 -5.69
N PHE A 261 3.77 29.40 -5.36
CA PHE A 261 2.67 29.67 -4.43
C PHE A 261 1.34 29.11 -4.93
N ASN A 262 1.06 29.16 -6.23
CA ASN A 262 -0.15 28.58 -6.82
C ASN A 262 -0.18 27.05 -6.71
N MET A 263 0.95 26.38 -6.90
CA MET A 263 1.06 24.93 -6.67
C MET A 263 0.75 24.56 -5.22
N ILE A 264 1.26 25.32 -4.25
CA ILE A 264 0.95 25.14 -2.82
C ILE A 264 -0.55 25.37 -2.58
N LEU A 265 -1.13 26.44 -3.14
CA LEU A 265 -2.56 26.74 -3.01
C LEU A 265 -3.43 25.62 -3.59
N LYS A 266 -3.06 25.02 -4.73
CA LYS A 266 -3.78 23.87 -5.30
C LYS A 266 -3.77 22.66 -4.36
N LEU A 267 -2.65 22.35 -3.72
CA LEU A 267 -2.58 21.28 -2.71
C LEU A 267 -3.48 21.59 -1.51
N LEU A 268 -3.48 22.84 -1.03
CA LEU A 268 -4.35 23.28 0.06
C LEU A 268 -5.83 23.24 -0.33
N ILE A 269 -6.18 23.63 -1.56
CA ILE A 269 -7.53 23.55 -2.12
C ILE A 269 -7.97 22.08 -2.23
N CYS A 270 -7.11 21.19 -2.72
CA CYS A 270 -7.36 19.76 -2.79
C CYS A 270 -7.67 19.19 -1.41
N TYR A 271 -6.79 19.49 -0.44
CA TYR A 271 -6.96 19.07 0.96
C TYR A 271 -8.26 19.62 1.56
N ALA A 272 -8.55 20.89 1.34
CA ALA A 272 -9.76 21.57 1.82
C ALA A 272 -11.03 20.94 1.24
N LEU A 273 -11.04 20.66 -0.06
CA LEU A 273 -12.19 20.03 -0.74
C LEU A 273 -12.43 18.61 -0.23
N LEU A 274 -11.38 17.82 -0.08
CA LEU A 274 -11.47 16.46 0.48
C LEU A 274 -11.94 16.50 1.93
N SER A 275 -11.50 17.47 2.72
CA SER A 275 -11.87 17.59 4.14
C SER A 275 -13.32 18.04 4.36
N CYS A 276 -13.99 18.61 3.35
CA CYS A 276 -15.38 19.07 3.46
C CYS A 276 -16.41 17.94 3.50
N THR A 277 -16.09 16.75 3.00
CA THR A 277 -17.03 15.63 2.97
C THR A 277 -16.51 14.44 3.74
N LYS A 278 -17.44 13.66 4.33
CA LYS A 278 -17.05 12.43 5.05
C LYS A 278 -16.34 11.45 4.14
N ASP A 279 -16.76 11.35 2.89
CA ASP A 279 -16.15 10.44 1.91
C ASP A 279 -14.81 10.95 1.40
N GLY A 280 -14.66 12.26 1.19
CA GLY A 280 -13.38 12.88 0.88
C GLY A 280 -12.38 12.75 2.03
N LEU A 281 -12.83 12.95 3.28
CA LEU A 281 -12.00 12.78 4.47
C LEU A 281 -11.62 11.31 4.66
N LYS A 282 -12.55 10.37 4.42
CA LYS A 282 -12.24 8.94 4.38
C LYS A 282 -11.23 8.63 3.27
N LEU A 283 -11.39 9.17 2.07
CA LEU A 283 -10.41 8.98 0.98
C LEU A 283 -9.04 9.52 1.39
N LEU A 284 -8.98 10.72 1.95
CA LEU A 284 -7.76 11.37 2.39
C LEU A 284 -7.08 10.57 3.53
N LYS A 285 -7.79 10.33 4.65
CA LYS A 285 -7.24 9.62 5.80
C LYS A 285 -6.96 8.15 5.49
N VAL A 286 -7.91 7.42 4.89
CA VAL A 286 -7.84 5.96 4.71
C VAL A 286 -7.10 5.57 3.45
N SER A 287 -7.30 6.28 2.33
CA SER A 287 -6.73 5.88 1.04
C SER A 287 -5.37 6.51 0.75
N LEU A 288 -5.08 7.71 1.26
CA LEU A 288 -3.83 8.43 0.98
C LEU A 288 -2.90 8.43 2.19
N PHE A 289 -3.34 8.93 3.35
CA PHE A 289 -2.46 9.10 4.51
C PHE A 289 -2.13 7.80 5.26
N LYS A 290 -3.11 6.90 5.45
CA LYS A 290 -2.87 5.61 6.12
C LYS A 290 -1.79 4.79 5.39
N PRO A 291 -1.79 4.69 4.04
CA PRO A 291 -0.69 4.03 3.32
C PRO A 291 0.62 4.82 3.36
N LEU A 292 0.59 6.16 3.28
CA LEU A 292 1.79 7.03 3.32
C LEU A 292 2.64 6.82 4.57
N LYS A 293 2.04 6.49 5.72
CA LYS A 293 2.77 6.17 6.96
C LYS A 293 3.75 5.00 6.81
N TYR A 294 3.48 4.06 5.90
CA TYR A 294 4.38 2.92 5.68
C TYR A 294 5.57 3.26 4.80
N PHE A 295 5.50 4.36 4.03
CA PHE A 295 6.63 4.88 3.28
C PHE A 295 7.60 5.61 4.19
N THR A 296 7.15 6.28 5.25
CA THR A 296 8.05 7.06 6.11
C THR A 296 8.75 6.18 7.16
N PRO A 297 10.07 6.34 7.36
CA PRO A 297 10.76 5.67 8.46
C PRO A 297 10.22 6.22 9.78
N SER A 298 9.40 5.45 10.47
CA SER A 298 8.83 5.84 11.77
C SER A 298 9.48 5.00 12.86
N ILE A 299 10.02 5.69 13.86
CA ILE A 299 10.65 5.06 15.03
C ILE A 299 9.58 4.50 15.99
N ASN A 300 8.34 4.97 15.88
CA ASN A 300 7.26 4.55 16.78
C ASN A 300 6.95 3.06 16.60
N MET A 301 7.31 2.27 17.61
CA MET A 301 7.09 0.83 17.62
C MET A 301 5.60 0.52 17.72
N PRO A 302 5.02 -0.28 16.80
CA PRO A 302 3.65 -0.72 16.92
C PRO A 302 3.48 -1.77 18.02
N SER A 303 2.25 -1.97 18.49
CA SER A 303 1.91 -3.05 19.42
C SER A 303 2.32 -4.42 18.86
N ILE A 304 2.69 -5.35 19.74
CA ILE A 304 3.27 -6.66 19.37
C ILE A 304 2.41 -7.42 18.38
N SER A 305 1.10 -7.47 18.64
CA SER A 305 0.10 -8.08 17.77
C SER A 305 0.09 -7.49 16.35
N LYS A 306 0.48 -6.21 16.20
CA LYS A 306 0.48 -5.47 14.93
C LYS A 306 1.86 -5.40 14.27
N ILE A 307 2.96 -5.80 14.93
CA ILE A 307 4.32 -5.67 14.37
C ILE A 307 4.43 -6.43 13.04
N LYS A 308 3.99 -7.70 12.98
CA LYS A 308 4.07 -8.54 11.77
C LYS A 308 3.36 -7.88 10.57
N ASN A 309 2.16 -7.34 10.80
CA ASN A 309 1.39 -6.63 9.76
C ASN A 309 2.08 -5.32 9.33
N ASN A 310 2.66 -4.57 10.27
CA ASN A 310 3.41 -3.36 9.94
C ASN A 310 4.68 -3.64 9.13
N ILE A 311 5.44 -4.69 9.48
CA ILE A 311 6.61 -5.12 8.69
C ILE A 311 6.19 -5.45 7.26
N CYS A 312 5.13 -6.26 7.12
CA CYS A 312 4.57 -6.63 5.82
C CYS A 312 4.21 -5.40 4.97
N LYS A 313 3.43 -4.47 5.52
CA LYS A 313 3.02 -3.25 4.80
C LYS A 313 4.19 -2.34 4.41
N ARG A 314 5.21 -2.24 5.26
CA ARG A 314 6.43 -1.48 4.95
C ARG A 314 7.27 -2.15 3.86
N LEU A 315 7.37 -3.48 3.85
CA LEU A 315 8.01 -4.21 2.75
C LEU A 315 7.30 -3.96 1.42
N ILE A 316 5.96 -4.03 1.40
CA ILE A 316 5.16 -3.74 0.20
C ILE A 316 5.35 -2.27 -0.22
N ALA A 317 5.37 -1.31 0.72
CA ALA A 317 5.66 0.09 0.43
C ALA A 317 7.04 0.26 -0.23
N ASN A 318 8.08 -0.37 0.33
CA ASN A 318 9.43 -0.35 -0.24
C ASN A 318 9.48 -0.96 -1.64
N ALA A 319 8.74 -2.05 -1.90
CA ALA A 319 8.63 -2.62 -3.24
C ALA A 319 8.02 -1.62 -4.23
N TRP A 320 6.98 -0.87 -3.84
CA TRP A 320 6.40 0.18 -4.67
C TRP A 320 7.38 1.32 -4.96
N ILE A 321 8.13 1.79 -3.95
CA ILE A 321 9.16 2.81 -4.17
C ILE A 321 10.19 2.31 -5.18
N GLN A 322 10.69 1.09 -5.02
CA GLN A 322 11.69 0.51 -5.91
C GLN A 322 11.17 0.32 -7.33
N PHE A 323 9.92 -0.12 -7.49
CA PHE A 323 9.27 -0.22 -8.80
C PHE A 323 9.15 1.15 -9.48
N ILE A 324 8.67 2.17 -8.76
CA ILE A 324 8.52 3.53 -9.29
C ILE A 324 9.90 4.13 -9.63
N CYS A 325 10.90 3.97 -8.77
CA CYS A 325 12.24 4.47 -9.01
C CYS A 325 12.89 3.75 -10.21
N SER A 326 12.71 2.43 -10.33
CA SER A 326 13.19 1.66 -11.48
C SER A 326 12.55 2.13 -12.79
N ALA A 327 11.22 2.21 -12.84
CA ALA A 327 10.49 2.68 -14.02
C ALA A 327 10.85 4.13 -14.38
N GLY A 328 10.98 5.00 -13.38
CA GLY A 328 11.42 6.38 -13.53
C GLY A 328 12.82 6.48 -14.11
N MET A 329 13.79 5.74 -13.55
CA MET A 329 15.17 5.71 -14.05
C MET A 329 15.26 5.16 -15.47
N PHE A 330 14.55 4.08 -15.80
CA PHE A 330 14.50 3.57 -17.18
C PHE A 330 13.93 4.61 -18.16
N THR A 331 12.85 5.29 -17.78
CA THR A 331 12.23 6.32 -18.61
C THR A 331 13.19 7.48 -18.85
N ILE A 332 13.84 7.99 -17.81
CA ILE A 332 14.84 9.07 -17.93
C ILE A 332 16.00 8.62 -18.82
N THR A 333 16.46 7.38 -18.64
CA THR A 333 17.57 6.81 -19.42
C THR A 333 17.22 6.69 -20.90
N ILE A 334 16.01 6.22 -21.23
CA ILE A 334 15.52 6.16 -22.61
C ILE A 334 15.42 7.56 -23.22
N ILE A 335 14.86 8.54 -22.48
CA ILE A 335 14.78 9.93 -22.95
C ILE A 335 16.18 10.51 -23.19
N ALA A 336 17.13 10.25 -22.29
CA ALA A 336 18.51 10.69 -22.45
C ALA A 336 19.15 10.07 -23.70
N MET A 337 18.92 8.76 -23.95
CA MET A 337 19.42 8.06 -25.13
C MET A 337 18.74 8.48 -26.44
N LEU A 338 17.50 8.98 -26.42
CA LEU A 338 16.82 9.40 -27.65
C LEU A 338 17.06 10.87 -27.97
N ALA A 339 17.10 11.73 -26.96
CA ALA A 339 17.06 13.18 -27.14
C ALA A 339 18.36 13.90 -26.76
N MET A 340 19.25 13.26 -25.98
CA MET A 340 20.39 13.92 -25.34
C MET A 340 21.72 13.21 -25.57
N THR A 341 21.79 12.31 -26.56
CA THR A 341 22.99 11.51 -26.88
C THR A 341 24.18 12.33 -27.32
N SER A 342 23.99 13.55 -27.81
CA SER A 342 25.08 14.44 -28.20
C SER A 342 25.60 15.31 -27.06
N HIS A 343 24.95 15.29 -25.88
CA HIS A 343 25.38 16.11 -24.77
C HIS A 343 26.53 15.46 -23.98
N PRO A 344 27.61 16.21 -23.69
CA PRO A 344 28.82 15.66 -23.04
C PRO A 344 28.54 15.12 -21.63
N HIS A 345 27.48 15.58 -20.97
CA HIS A 345 27.03 15.09 -19.66
C HIS A 345 26.65 13.61 -19.67
N PHE A 346 26.18 13.11 -20.82
CA PHE A 346 25.69 11.74 -20.98
C PHE A 346 26.65 10.86 -21.77
N LEU A 347 27.53 11.45 -22.59
CA LEU A 347 28.55 10.77 -23.39
C LEU A 347 29.87 10.54 -22.65
N ASN A 348 30.29 11.49 -21.81
CA ASN A 348 31.65 11.43 -21.27
C ASN A 348 31.77 10.31 -20.22
N ASP A 349 32.78 9.46 -20.42
CA ASP A 349 33.20 8.36 -19.54
C ASP A 349 33.91 8.87 -18.28
N SER A 350 33.31 9.85 -17.62
CA SER A 350 33.91 10.51 -16.47
C SER A 350 34.06 9.61 -15.24
N ALA A 351 33.36 8.48 -15.20
CA ALA A 351 33.53 7.40 -14.22
C ALA A 351 33.93 6.07 -14.89
N GLY A 352 34.57 6.13 -16.07
CA GLY A 352 34.93 4.98 -16.91
C GLY A 352 33.79 4.39 -17.72
N VAL A 353 32.55 4.82 -17.47
CA VAL A 353 31.32 4.38 -18.16
C VAL A 353 30.41 5.59 -18.38
N PRO A 354 29.69 5.67 -19.51
CA PRO A 354 28.73 6.75 -19.77
C PRO A 354 27.64 6.81 -18.70
N LEU A 355 27.22 8.02 -18.31
CA LEU A 355 26.19 8.22 -17.29
C LEU A 355 24.87 7.52 -17.68
N THR A 356 24.51 7.48 -18.96
CA THR A 356 23.32 6.78 -19.45
C THR A 356 23.35 5.29 -19.14
N ILE A 357 24.51 4.64 -19.28
CA ILE A 357 24.69 3.23 -18.96
C ILE A 357 24.61 3.01 -17.44
N LEU A 358 25.23 3.89 -16.64
CA LEU A 358 25.13 3.83 -15.17
C LEU A 358 23.68 3.99 -14.68
N MET A 359 22.92 4.92 -15.27
CA MET A 359 21.51 5.12 -14.95
C MET A 359 20.65 3.91 -15.34
N PHE A 360 20.95 3.26 -16.47
CA PHE A 360 20.30 2.01 -16.87
C PHE A 360 20.59 0.90 -15.85
N PHE A 361 21.86 0.69 -15.49
CA PHE A 361 22.23 -0.28 -14.47
C PHE A 361 21.57 0.00 -13.13
N LYS A 362 21.45 1.28 -12.74
CA LYS A 362 20.73 1.68 -11.53
C LYS A 362 19.23 1.38 -11.62
N GLY A 363 18.60 1.65 -12.77
CA GLY A 363 17.21 1.25 -13.02
C GLY A 363 17.00 -0.26 -12.91
N PHE A 364 17.95 -1.04 -13.44
CA PHE A 364 17.95 -2.50 -13.39
C PHE A 364 18.20 -3.04 -11.98
N SER A 365 19.18 -2.52 -11.24
CA SER A 365 19.45 -2.96 -9.86
C SER A 365 18.27 -2.65 -8.93
N ASN A 366 17.63 -1.49 -9.08
CA ASN A 366 16.38 -1.17 -8.38
C ASN A 366 15.26 -2.20 -8.71
N PHE A 367 15.17 -2.63 -9.99
CA PHE A 367 14.22 -3.66 -10.42
C PHE A 367 14.50 -5.01 -9.77
N VAL A 368 15.77 -5.41 -9.65
CA VAL A 368 16.18 -6.66 -8.99
C VAL A 368 15.83 -6.62 -7.50
N VAL A 369 16.02 -5.48 -6.81
CA VAL A 369 15.56 -5.31 -5.42
C VAL A 369 14.04 -5.46 -5.33
N PHE A 370 13.29 -4.84 -6.25
CA PHE A 370 11.84 -4.98 -6.34
C PHE A 370 11.42 -6.46 -6.50
N LEU A 371 12.03 -7.20 -7.43
CA LEU A 371 11.76 -8.63 -7.61
C LEU A 371 12.15 -9.46 -6.39
N GLY A 372 13.24 -9.11 -5.72
CA GLY A 372 13.67 -9.74 -4.46
C GLY A 372 12.61 -9.61 -3.36
N ILE A 373 12.01 -8.42 -3.21
CA ILE A 373 10.90 -8.20 -2.27
C ILE A 373 9.61 -8.88 -2.77
N LEU A 374 9.35 -8.93 -4.08
CA LEU A 374 8.13 -9.54 -4.61
C LEU A 374 8.13 -11.08 -4.51
N ARG A 375 9.32 -11.71 -4.41
CA ARG A 375 9.48 -13.18 -4.39
C ARG A 375 8.58 -13.88 -3.36
N ASN A 376 8.42 -13.30 -2.17
CA ASN A 376 7.63 -13.87 -1.06
C ASN A 376 6.33 -13.10 -0.79
N VAL A 377 5.90 -12.22 -1.70
CA VAL A 377 4.69 -11.39 -1.55
C VAL A 377 3.66 -11.77 -2.61
N ASP A 378 2.42 -12.07 -2.22
CA ASP A 378 1.36 -12.28 -3.21
C ASP A 378 1.15 -10.98 -4.02
N ILE A 379 1.27 -11.07 -5.35
CA ILE A 379 1.01 -9.97 -6.29
C ILE A 379 -0.36 -9.33 -6.00
N GLY A 380 -1.37 -10.13 -5.62
CA GLY A 380 -2.68 -9.64 -5.25
C GLY A 380 -2.64 -8.73 -4.02
N ASP A 381 -1.86 -9.09 -2.99
CA ASP A 381 -1.69 -8.27 -1.79
C ASP A 381 -0.89 -7.00 -2.11
N PHE A 382 0.17 -7.12 -2.92
CA PHE A 382 0.96 -5.98 -3.41
C PHE A 382 0.11 -4.92 -4.13
N LEU A 383 -0.76 -5.36 -5.05
CA LEU A 383 -1.64 -4.47 -5.81
C LEU A 383 -2.86 -3.98 -4.99
N ASN A 384 -3.30 -4.72 -3.97
CA ASN A 384 -4.45 -4.35 -3.15
C ASN A 384 -4.11 -3.27 -2.11
N GLU A 385 -2.92 -3.34 -1.50
CA GLU A 385 -2.55 -2.47 -0.37
C GLU A 385 -2.57 -0.97 -0.73
N PHE A 386 -2.26 -0.63 -1.98
CA PHE A 386 -2.26 0.76 -2.48
C PHE A 386 -3.38 1.05 -3.49
N GLY A 387 -4.39 0.18 -3.56
CA GLY A 387 -5.63 0.46 -4.29
C GLY A 387 -5.57 0.27 -5.81
N CYS A 388 -4.51 -0.33 -6.37
CA CYS A 388 -4.47 -0.65 -7.80
C CYS A 388 -5.57 -1.64 -8.20
N LEU A 389 -6.02 -2.47 -7.25
CA LEU A 389 -7.14 -3.41 -7.45
C LEU A 389 -8.51 -2.83 -7.11
N ILE A 390 -8.67 -1.53 -6.84
CA ILE A 390 -10.01 -0.91 -6.67
C ILE A 390 -10.98 -1.30 -7.81
N PRO A 391 -10.62 -1.20 -9.11
CA PRO A 391 -11.51 -1.62 -10.19
C PRO A 391 -11.67 -3.15 -10.29
N CYS A 392 -10.75 -3.92 -9.73
CA CYS A 392 -10.70 -5.38 -9.83
C CYS A 392 -10.94 -6.09 -8.48
N LYS A 393 -11.60 -5.43 -7.53
CA LYS A 393 -11.79 -5.95 -6.16
C LYS A 393 -12.50 -7.30 -6.14
N ASN A 394 -13.50 -7.48 -7.01
CA ASN A 394 -14.24 -8.74 -7.15
C ASN A 394 -13.35 -9.87 -7.68
N TRP A 395 -12.45 -9.57 -8.62
CA TRP A 395 -11.49 -10.55 -9.12
C TRP A 395 -10.54 -11.02 -8.02
N TYR A 396 -10.01 -10.09 -7.22
CA TYR A 396 -9.13 -10.41 -6.10
C TYR A 396 -9.84 -11.22 -5.00
N LYS A 397 -11.06 -10.83 -4.60
CA LYS A 397 -11.89 -11.62 -3.66
C LYS A 397 -12.11 -13.05 -4.18
N ASN A 398 -12.46 -13.20 -5.46
CA ASN A 398 -12.68 -14.51 -6.08
C ASN A 398 -11.39 -15.35 -6.15
N ARG A 399 -10.24 -14.74 -6.48
CA ARG A 399 -8.93 -15.40 -6.46
C ARG A 399 -8.59 -15.90 -5.05
N LYS A 400 -8.76 -15.06 -4.03
CA LYS A 400 -8.48 -15.43 -2.64
C LYS A 400 -9.40 -16.55 -2.14
N LYS A 401 -10.69 -16.49 -2.48
CA LYS A 401 -11.66 -17.57 -2.20
C LYS A 401 -11.22 -18.87 -2.86
N ARG A 402 -10.86 -18.86 -4.15
CA ARG A 402 -10.36 -20.05 -4.87
C ARG A 402 -9.09 -20.62 -4.26
N LEU A 403 -8.15 -19.77 -3.86
CA LEU A 403 -6.90 -20.22 -3.21
C LEU A 403 -7.18 -20.83 -1.83
N ARG A 404 -8.08 -20.24 -1.04
CA ARG A 404 -8.51 -20.80 0.26
C ARG A 404 -9.18 -22.15 0.09
N THR A 405 -10.09 -22.28 -0.88
CA THR A 405 -10.75 -23.56 -1.18
C THR A 405 -9.76 -24.63 -1.66
N LYS A 406 -8.75 -24.26 -2.47
CA LYS A 406 -7.74 -25.20 -2.97
C LYS A 406 -6.74 -25.63 -1.91
N ARG A 407 -6.28 -24.72 -1.05
CA ARG A 407 -5.25 -24.98 -0.04
C ARG A 407 -5.83 -25.50 1.27
N GLY A 408 -7.11 -25.29 1.54
CA GLY A 408 -7.75 -25.58 2.83
C GLY A 408 -7.46 -24.52 3.90
N PHE A 409 -6.52 -23.60 3.66
CA PHE A 409 -6.16 -22.53 4.59
C PHE A 409 -5.93 -21.19 3.89
N SER A 410 -5.99 -20.10 4.67
CA SER A 410 -5.56 -18.79 4.19
C SER A 410 -4.05 -18.72 4.28
N ALA A 411 -3.36 -18.76 3.14
CA ALA A 411 -1.91 -18.59 3.12
C ALA A 411 -1.51 -17.29 3.83
N PRO A 412 -0.44 -17.30 4.65
CA PRO A 412 0.08 -16.09 5.27
C PRO A 412 0.40 -15.07 4.17
N LYS A 413 0.05 -13.81 4.40
CA LYS A 413 0.22 -12.73 3.39
C LYS A 413 1.67 -12.61 2.92
N ILE A 414 2.62 -12.77 3.85
CA ILE A 414 4.06 -12.81 3.61
C ILE A 414 4.68 -13.77 4.63
N ILE A 415 5.50 -14.70 4.16
CA ILE A 415 6.39 -15.51 4.99
C ILE A 415 7.67 -14.68 5.17
N ILE A 416 7.90 -14.20 6.40
CA ILE A 416 9.03 -13.34 6.74
C ILE A 416 10.00 -14.19 7.55
N ASP A 417 11.03 -14.67 6.87
CA ASP A 417 12.13 -15.41 7.48
C ASP A 417 13.37 -14.52 7.60
N GLU A 418 14.24 -14.82 8.55
CA GLU A 418 15.51 -14.09 8.75
C GLU A 418 16.37 -14.15 7.48
N ASP A 419 16.43 -15.33 6.85
CA ASP A 419 17.14 -15.55 5.58
C ASP A 419 16.58 -14.71 4.43
N TYR A 420 15.25 -14.55 4.38
CA TYR A 420 14.59 -13.72 3.39
C TYR A 420 14.97 -12.24 3.56
N ILE A 421 14.94 -11.74 4.79
CA ILE A 421 15.35 -10.36 5.10
C ILE A 421 16.85 -10.17 4.84
N SER A 422 17.69 -11.15 5.18
CA SER A 422 19.13 -11.15 4.90
C SER A 422 19.41 -11.10 3.40
N SER A 423 18.70 -11.90 2.60
CA SER A 423 18.78 -11.89 1.14
C SER A 423 18.40 -10.53 0.55
N ILE A 424 17.31 -9.91 1.02
CA ILE A 424 16.93 -8.54 0.59
C ILE A 424 18.02 -7.52 0.94
N ARG A 425 18.62 -7.61 2.13
CA ARG A 425 19.74 -6.73 2.53
C ARG A 425 20.94 -6.90 1.59
N GLY A 426 21.30 -8.13 1.24
CA GLY A 426 22.39 -8.42 0.31
C GLY A 426 22.13 -7.82 -1.08
N VAL A 427 20.93 -8.06 -1.65
CA VAL A 427 20.54 -7.50 -2.95
C VAL A 427 20.49 -5.97 -2.91
N LYS A 428 20.01 -5.39 -1.79
CA LYS A 428 19.98 -3.93 -1.63
C LYS A 428 21.36 -3.32 -1.43
N LEU A 429 22.28 -4.01 -0.78
CA LEU A 429 23.67 -3.57 -0.64
C LEU A 429 24.34 -3.49 -2.01
N PHE A 430 24.15 -4.51 -2.85
CA PHE A 430 24.62 -4.48 -4.24
C PHE A 430 24.01 -3.29 -5.02
N ASP A 431 22.70 -3.09 -4.93
CA ASP A 431 22.01 -1.94 -5.56
C ASP A 431 22.51 -0.58 -5.03
N PHE A 432 22.90 -0.50 -3.76
CA PHE A 432 23.50 0.69 -3.17
C PHE A 432 24.91 0.96 -3.71
N LEU A 433 25.73 -0.07 -3.93
CA LEU A 433 27.05 0.08 -4.56
C LEU A 433 26.93 0.57 -6.01
N VAL A 434 25.98 0.03 -6.78
CA VAL A 434 25.65 0.53 -8.12
C VAL A 434 25.16 1.98 -8.04
N GLY A 435 24.32 2.31 -7.05
CA GLY A 435 23.88 3.67 -6.76
C GLY A 435 25.03 4.62 -6.48
N LEU A 436 26.00 4.23 -5.64
CA LEU A 436 27.20 5.00 -5.33
C LEU A 436 28.03 5.29 -6.59
N TRP A 437 28.20 4.29 -7.45
CA TRP A 437 28.90 4.48 -8.73
C TRP A 437 28.15 5.46 -9.65
N CYS A 438 26.82 5.34 -9.71
CA CYS A 438 25.98 6.28 -10.44
C CYS A 438 26.04 7.70 -9.83
N TRP A 439 26.15 7.85 -8.50
CA TRP A 439 26.32 9.15 -7.84
C TRP A 439 27.64 9.81 -8.24
N ILE A 440 28.73 9.05 -8.31
CA ILE A 440 30.03 9.54 -8.79
C ILE A 440 29.90 10.02 -10.24
N GLY A 441 29.32 9.21 -11.12
CA GLY A 441 29.07 9.61 -12.51
C GLY A 441 28.22 10.88 -12.63
N LEU A 442 27.19 11.02 -11.78
CA LEU A 442 26.31 12.19 -11.77
C LEU A 442 27.03 13.45 -11.25
N ILE A 443 27.85 13.33 -10.20
CA ILE A 443 28.70 14.42 -9.69
C ILE A 443 29.69 14.88 -10.77
N HIS A 444 30.32 13.94 -11.48
CA HIS A 444 31.23 14.27 -12.57
C HIS A 444 30.50 14.94 -13.74
N ALA A 445 29.34 14.42 -14.15
CA ALA A 445 28.52 15.03 -15.20
C ALA A 445 28.13 16.49 -14.83
N LEU A 446 27.79 16.75 -13.57
CA LEU A 446 27.49 18.10 -13.09
C LEU A 446 28.71 19.05 -13.18
N LYS A 447 29.94 18.55 -13.01
CA LYS A 447 31.17 19.36 -13.17
C LYS A 447 31.41 19.79 -14.62
N PHE A 448 31.01 18.98 -15.61
CA PHE A 448 31.27 19.25 -17.03
C PHE A 448 30.43 20.38 -17.65
N GLY A 449 29.34 20.81 -17.00
CA GLY A 449 28.52 21.91 -17.52
C GLY A 449 28.04 22.92 -16.49
N GLY A 450 28.12 22.62 -15.18
CA GLY A 450 27.62 23.51 -14.13
C GLY A 450 26.23 24.08 -14.45
N GLY A 451 26.03 25.37 -14.18
CA GLY A 451 24.79 26.09 -14.53
C GLY A 451 24.54 26.31 -16.03
N ARG A 452 25.48 25.92 -16.92
CA ARG A 452 25.38 26.09 -18.39
C ARG A 452 24.80 24.87 -19.11
N ALA A 453 24.52 23.78 -18.40
CA ALA A 453 23.85 22.62 -18.99
C ALA A 453 22.49 23.00 -19.60
N THR A 454 22.11 22.34 -20.70
CA THR A 454 20.77 22.55 -21.27
C THR A 454 19.72 22.21 -20.22
N LYS A 455 18.59 22.91 -20.27
CA LYS A 455 17.45 22.68 -19.39
C LYS A 455 17.06 21.20 -19.31
N GLY A 456 16.99 20.52 -20.46
CA GLY A 456 16.65 19.10 -20.52
C GLY A 456 17.60 18.27 -19.66
N VAL A 457 18.91 18.49 -19.81
CA VAL A 457 19.94 17.83 -19.00
C VAL A 457 19.72 18.11 -17.51
N ARG A 458 19.43 19.36 -17.10
CA ARG A 458 19.19 19.72 -15.69
C ARG A 458 17.95 19.04 -15.11
N ILE A 459 16.85 19.01 -15.87
CA ILE A 459 15.62 18.28 -15.48
C ILE A 459 15.91 16.81 -15.29
N LEU A 460 16.49 16.15 -16.30
CA LEU A 460 16.79 14.73 -16.24
C LEU A 460 17.73 14.41 -15.07
N THR A 461 18.76 15.23 -14.85
CA THR A 461 19.70 15.06 -13.74
C THR A 461 19.01 15.25 -12.39
N GLY A 462 18.18 16.28 -12.22
CA GLY A 462 17.44 16.52 -10.99
C GLY A 462 16.42 15.41 -10.67
N LEU A 463 15.73 14.88 -11.69
CA LEU A 463 14.84 13.73 -11.52
C LEU A 463 15.63 12.47 -11.15
N SER A 464 16.80 12.25 -11.75
CA SER A 464 17.68 11.13 -11.42
C SER A 464 18.13 11.19 -9.97
N VAL A 465 18.62 12.36 -9.51
CA VAL A 465 18.96 12.63 -8.11
C VAL A 465 17.79 12.31 -7.19
N THR A 466 16.57 12.73 -7.56
CA THR A 466 15.37 12.48 -6.77
C THR A 466 15.08 10.99 -6.63
N PHE A 467 15.09 10.23 -7.73
CA PHE A 467 14.86 8.78 -7.69
C PHE A 467 15.99 8.05 -6.95
N MET A 468 17.24 8.49 -7.09
CA MET A 468 18.38 7.93 -6.37
C MET A 468 18.31 8.20 -4.87
N CYS A 469 17.94 9.41 -4.44
CA CYS A 469 17.70 9.71 -3.02
C CYS A 469 16.59 8.83 -2.43
N LEU A 470 15.48 8.66 -3.17
CA LEU A 470 14.39 7.78 -2.76
C LEU A 470 14.84 6.32 -2.66
N SER A 471 15.59 5.80 -3.64
CA SER A 471 16.04 4.40 -3.61
C SER A 471 17.16 4.14 -2.62
N ASP A 472 18.12 5.05 -2.46
CA ASP A 472 19.40 4.78 -1.78
C ASP A 472 19.43 5.28 -0.34
N ILE A 473 18.74 6.38 -0.04
CA ILE A 473 18.67 6.90 1.33
C ILE A 473 17.37 6.40 1.96
N PHE A 474 16.23 6.71 1.34
CA PHE A 474 14.94 6.54 1.98
C PHE A 474 14.52 5.07 2.12
N VAL A 475 14.71 4.22 1.10
CA VAL A 475 14.45 2.79 1.22
C VAL A 475 15.41 2.11 2.20
N VAL A 476 16.69 2.52 2.25
CA VAL A 476 17.67 1.97 3.21
C VAL A 476 17.26 2.28 4.64
N MET A 477 16.85 3.53 4.93
CA MET A 477 16.31 3.90 6.24
C MET A 477 15.10 3.05 6.62
N ASN A 478 14.14 2.85 5.70
CA ASN A 478 12.96 2.03 5.97
C ASN A 478 13.30 0.54 6.18
N LEU A 479 14.24 -0.01 5.42
CA LEU A 479 14.73 -1.37 5.64
C LEU A 479 15.46 -1.51 6.98
N GLY A 480 16.16 -0.47 7.44
CA GLY A 480 16.73 -0.41 8.79
C GLY A 480 15.66 -0.52 9.87
N VAL A 481 14.57 0.25 9.75
CA VAL A 481 13.40 0.16 10.66
C VAL A 481 12.77 -1.24 10.63
N ILE A 482 12.60 -1.83 9.44
CA ILE A 482 12.08 -3.20 9.30
C ILE A 482 13.01 -4.21 9.99
N GLY A 483 14.32 -4.10 9.77
CA GLY A 483 15.32 -4.98 10.39
C GLY A 483 15.30 -4.86 11.92
N TRP A 484 15.13 -3.65 12.44
CA TRP A 484 14.96 -3.42 13.86
C TRP A 484 13.68 -4.08 14.40
N TYR A 485 12.54 -3.94 13.70
CA TYR A 485 11.28 -4.58 14.11
C TYR A 485 11.38 -6.11 14.13
N VAL A 486 12.01 -6.71 13.12
CA VAL A 486 12.23 -8.17 13.04
C VAL A 486 13.07 -8.63 14.23
N ARG A 487 14.19 -7.94 14.52
CA ARG A 487 15.05 -8.26 15.66
C ARG A 487 14.30 -8.20 17.00
N VAL A 488 13.46 -7.19 17.21
CA VAL A 488 12.64 -7.06 18.44
C VAL A 488 11.64 -8.22 18.58
N VAL A 489 11.04 -8.68 17.47
CA VAL A 489 10.11 -9.83 17.47
C VAL A 489 10.86 -11.13 17.78
N GLU A 490 12.01 -11.34 17.15
CA GLU A 490 12.85 -12.52 17.38
C GLU A 490 13.38 -12.58 18.81
N GLU A 491 13.86 -11.46 19.35
CA GLU A 491 14.38 -11.44 20.72
C GLU A 491 13.30 -11.76 21.75
N ARG A 492 12.07 -11.26 21.55
CA ARG A 492 10.92 -11.65 22.38
C ARG A 492 10.55 -13.12 22.24
N ARG A 493 10.57 -13.67 21.02
CA ARG A 493 10.36 -15.11 20.79
C ARG A 493 11.42 -15.95 21.51
N ARG A 494 12.69 -15.53 21.46
CA ARG A 494 13.78 -16.19 22.19
C ARG A 494 13.57 -16.14 23.71
N ARG A 495 13.14 -15.00 24.27
CA ARG A 495 12.81 -14.88 25.70
C ARG A 495 11.66 -15.79 26.12
N ARG A 496 10.60 -15.87 25.31
CA ARG A 496 9.46 -16.75 25.58
C ARG A 496 9.86 -18.23 25.60
N ARG A 497 10.69 -18.68 24.65
CA ARG A 497 11.20 -20.06 24.63
C ARG A 497 12.08 -20.40 25.83
N ARG A 498 12.81 -19.42 26.39
CA ARG A 498 13.59 -19.63 27.62
C ARG A 498 12.69 -19.85 28.83
N MET A 499 11.66 -19.02 28.99
CA MET A 499 10.68 -19.18 30.08
C MET A 499 9.93 -20.52 29.99
N GLU A 500 9.48 -20.90 28.79
CA GLU A 500 8.80 -22.19 28.56
C GLU A 500 9.73 -23.40 28.79
N GLY A 501 11.03 -23.25 28.52
CA GLY A 501 12.04 -24.29 28.79
C GLY A 501 12.44 -24.41 30.27
N GLU A 502 12.40 -23.31 31.03
CA GLU A 502 12.71 -23.31 32.46
C GLU A 502 11.54 -23.86 33.31
N GLU A 503 10.29 -23.57 32.95
CA GLU A 503 9.11 -24.11 33.64
C GLU A 503 8.91 -25.62 33.39
N GLY A 504 9.34 -26.13 32.24
CA GLY A 504 9.26 -27.56 31.90
C GLY A 504 10.40 -28.43 32.47
N GLY A 505 11.44 -27.82 33.06
CA GLY A 505 12.61 -28.52 33.61
C GLY A 505 12.63 -28.70 35.12
N SER A 506 11.60 -28.20 35.82
CA SER A 506 11.53 -28.18 37.29
C SER A 506 10.64 -29.31 37.87
N THR A 507 10.77 -30.52 37.35
CA THR A 507 10.19 -31.71 37.99
C THR A 507 11.31 -32.73 38.22
N SER A 508 11.74 -32.83 39.49
CA SER A 508 12.55 -33.89 40.13
C SER A 508 13.89 -34.22 39.46
N GLU A 509 15.03 -33.86 40.04
CA GLU A 509 15.75 -34.59 41.11
C GLU A 509 16.81 -33.58 41.64
N GLU A 510 17.00 -33.30 42.93
CA GLU A 510 17.36 -34.17 44.04
C GLU A 510 17.36 -33.33 45.34
N GLU A 511 17.00 -34.00 46.43
CA GLU A 511 17.30 -33.60 47.80
C GLU A 511 18.82 -33.51 48.02
N GLY A 512 19.31 -32.53 48.77
CA GLY A 512 20.72 -32.49 49.15
C GLY A 512 21.19 -31.17 49.73
N ASP A 513 21.04 -31.06 51.05
CA ASP A 513 21.55 -30.01 51.93
C ASP A 513 22.89 -29.37 51.52
N SER A 514 22.98 -28.05 51.56
CA SER A 514 24.20 -27.31 51.95
C SER A 514 23.88 -25.85 52.24
N GLU A 515 23.83 -25.53 53.53
CA GLU A 515 23.94 -24.18 54.07
C GLU A 515 25.28 -23.54 53.66
N SER A 516 25.27 -22.32 53.13
CA SER A 516 26.32 -21.31 53.39
C SER A 516 26.04 -19.97 52.71
N ASP A 517 25.82 -18.99 53.58
CA ASP A 517 26.44 -17.66 53.62
C ASP A 517 26.36 -16.68 52.44
N SER A 518 25.53 -15.65 52.69
CA SER A 518 25.83 -14.22 52.62
C SER A 518 26.64 -13.70 51.43
N SER A 519 25.98 -12.90 50.59
CA SER A 519 26.65 -11.81 49.87
C SER A 519 25.66 -10.69 49.62
N ASP A 520 25.83 -9.61 50.38
CA ASP A 520 25.22 -8.31 50.17
C ASP A 520 25.38 -7.84 48.72
N SER A 521 24.30 -7.33 48.12
CA SER A 521 24.41 -6.48 46.94
C SER A 521 23.53 -5.26 47.13
N GLU A 522 24.21 -4.14 47.28
CA GLU A 522 23.72 -2.80 47.59
C GLU A 522 22.71 -2.32 46.55
N SER A 523 21.53 -1.91 47.03
CA SER A 523 20.54 -1.17 46.25
C SER A 523 20.90 0.31 46.27
N GLU A 524 21.60 0.79 45.24
CA GLU A 524 21.77 2.22 45.00
C GLU A 524 20.46 2.80 44.46
N ASN A 525 19.84 3.64 45.29
CA ASN A 525 18.75 4.53 44.93
C ASN A 525 19.31 5.69 44.08
N GLU A 526 18.99 5.72 42.79
CA GLU A 526 19.05 6.95 42.01
C GLU A 526 17.63 7.55 41.91
N GLU A 527 17.36 8.48 42.82
CA GLU A 527 16.32 9.49 42.68
C GLU A 527 16.76 10.52 41.64
N ASP A 528 16.26 10.38 40.40
CA ASP A 528 16.33 11.47 39.42
C ASP A 528 14.97 12.12 39.23
N ASN A 529 14.87 13.27 39.89
CA ASN A 529 13.78 14.21 39.92
C ASN A 529 13.84 15.09 38.66
N ILE A 530 13.02 14.79 37.64
CA ILE A 530 12.84 15.68 36.47
C ILE A 530 11.39 16.17 36.45
N GLU A 531 11.21 17.36 37.03
CA GLU A 531 10.08 18.25 36.74
C GLU A 531 10.14 18.69 35.27
N ALA A 532 9.23 18.16 34.45
CA ALA A 532 8.93 18.72 33.14
C ALA A 532 7.43 18.99 33.03
N GLN A 533 7.05 20.24 33.32
CA GLN A 533 5.79 20.83 32.91
C GLN A 533 5.58 20.58 31.41
N THR A 534 4.59 19.76 31.05
CA THR A 534 4.09 19.72 29.68
C THR A 534 2.57 19.81 29.71
N GLN A 535 2.06 20.88 29.11
CA GLN A 535 0.66 21.16 28.88
C GLN A 535 -0.05 19.94 28.28
N GLU A 536 -1.12 19.49 28.95
CA GLU A 536 -2.13 18.62 28.38
C GLU A 536 -2.88 19.36 27.25
N GLU A 537 -2.38 19.26 26.01
CA GLU A 537 -3.24 19.37 24.85
C GLU A 537 -3.81 17.98 24.51
N GLY A 538 -5.11 17.83 24.78
CA GLY A 538 -5.87 16.60 24.63
C GLY A 538 -5.76 16.00 23.22
N ASN A 539 -4.97 14.94 23.12
CA ASN A 539 -4.92 14.06 21.96
C ASN A 539 -6.05 13.02 22.05
N TRP A 540 -7.28 13.45 21.72
CA TRP A 540 -8.42 12.57 21.52
C TRP A 540 -8.36 11.92 20.12
N GLU A 541 -7.53 10.90 19.94
CA GLU A 541 -7.69 9.92 18.85
C GLU A 541 -7.42 8.51 19.38
N GLY A 542 -8.47 7.92 19.94
CA GLY A 542 -8.54 6.52 20.33
C GLY A 542 -9.96 6.19 20.77
N ASP A 543 -10.87 6.00 19.83
CA ASP A 543 -12.19 5.40 20.11
C ASP A 543 -11.96 3.91 20.48
N GLU A 544 -11.51 3.69 21.71
CA GLU A 544 -11.30 2.38 22.33
C GLU A 544 -12.61 1.99 23.02
N TYR A 545 -13.51 1.35 22.27
CA TYR A 545 -14.78 0.85 22.80
C TYR A 545 -14.57 -0.54 23.43
N GLY A 546 -14.14 -0.56 24.69
CA GLY A 546 -14.28 -1.72 25.59
C GLY A 546 -15.45 -1.51 26.56
N TYR A 547 -16.11 -2.59 26.97
CA TYR A 547 -17.09 -2.55 28.06
C TYR A 547 -16.73 -3.61 29.10
N TYR A 548 -16.96 -3.28 30.37
CA TYR A 548 -16.84 -4.22 31.49
C TYR A 548 -18.17 -4.93 31.66
N ASP A 549 -18.17 -6.27 31.65
CA ASP A 549 -19.38 -7.01 31.99
C ASP A 549 -19.76 -6.87 33.48
N GLU A 550 -20.91 -7.43 33.84
CA GLU A 550 -21.45 -7.40 35.21
C GLU A 550 -20.53 -8.09 36.25
N TYR A 551 -19.52 -8.85 35.79
CA TYR A 551 -18.52 -9.51 36.62
C TYR A 551 -17.16 -8.78 36.63
N GLY A 552 -17.07 -7.58 36.03
CA GLY A 552 -15.84 -6.79 36.00
C GLY A 552 -14.80 -7.29 35.01
N THR A 553 -15.17 -8.19 34.08
CA THR A 553 -14.27 -8.68 33.03
C THR A 553 -14.27 -7.68 31.87
N TYR A 554 -13.09 -7.20 31.51
CA TYR A 554 -12.92 -6.24 30.42
C TYR A 554 -12.91 -6.97 29.07
N HIS A 555 -13.95 -6.78 28.26
CA HIS A 555 -14.05 -7.40 26.94
C HIS A 555 -13.51 -6.46 25.85
N TYR A 556 -12.46 -6.92 25.16
CA TYR A 556 -11.86 -6.21 24.03
C TYR A 556 -12.47 -6.70 22.73
N TYR A 557 -13.13 -5.81 21.97
CA TYR A 557 -13.54 -6.14 20.60
C TYR A 557 -12.32 -5.98 19.68
N GLU A 558 -11.65 -7.09 19.36
CA GLU A 558 -10.77 -7.12 18.20
C GLU A 558 -11.66 -7.04 16.95
N TYR A 559 -11.90 -5.82 16.45
CA TYR A 559 -12.47 -5.63 15.13
C TYR A 559 -11.49 -6.22 14.11
N ASP A 560 -11.67 -7.48 13.75
CA ASP A 560 -11.27 -7.95 12.43
C ASP A 560 -11.99 -7.02 11.44
N GLU A 561 -11.27 -6.31 10.56
CA GLU A 561 -11.82 -5.37 9.57
C GLU A 561 -12.59 -6.15 8.46
N GLY A 562 -13.48 -7.07 8.86
CA GLY A 562 -14.45 -7.79 8.07
C GLY A 562 -15.80 -7.10 8.10
N GLU A 563 -16.11 -6.41 7.00
CA GLU A 563 -17.45 -6.42 6.39
C GLU A 563 -18.62 -5.90 7.26
N TYR A 564 -18.80 -4.57 7.27
CA TYR A 564 -20.16 -4.02 7.42
C TYR A 564 -20.96 -4.43 6.16
N ALA A 565 -21.70 -5.52 6.27
CA ALA A 565 -22.78 -5.84 5.35
C ALA A 565 -23.86 -4.75 5.50
N GLU A 566 -24.10 -4.01 4.42
CA GLU A 566 -25.30 -3.20 4.29
C GLU A 566 -26.52 -4.13 4.41
N GLY A 567 -27.42 -3.78 5.33
CA GLY A 567 -28.60 -4.56 5.66
C GLY A 567 -29.46 -4.87 4.45
N TYR A 568 -29.55 -6.15 4.12
CA TYR A 568 -30.73 -6.74 3.53
C TYR A 568 -31.35 -7.66 4.57
N ASP A 569 -32.55 -7.27 5.00
CA ASP A 569 -33.43 -8.01 5.89
C ASP A 569 -33.92 -9.27 5.18
N TYR A 570 -33.28 -10.40 5.46
CA TYR A 570 -33.88 -11.72 5.35
C TYR A 570 -33.90 -12.30 6.76
N GLY A 571 -35.10 -12.55 7.28
CA GLY A 571 -35.28 -13.30 8.51
C GLY A 571 -34.74 -14.71 8.30
N GLU A 572 -33.71 -15.06 9.05
CA GLU A 572 -33.23 -16.43 9.22
C GLU A 572 -33.26 -16.79 10.70
N GLU A 573 -33.78 -17.99 10.93
CA GLU A 573 -33.96 -18.65 12.21
C GLU A 573 -32.64 -18.75 12.98
N GLN A 574 -32.73 -18.53 14.29
CA GLN A 574 -31.67 -18.79 15.25
C GLN A 574 -31.23 -20.26 15.17
N GLN A 575 -30.06 -20.49 14.58
CA GLN A 575 -29.20 -21.63 14.94
C GLN A 575 -27.92 -21.05 15.54
N ASP A 576 -27.67 -21.40 16.80
CA ASP A 576 -26.49 -21.05 17.57
C ASP A 576 -25.22 -21.53 16.86
N GLU A 577 -24.46 -20.62 16.25
CA GLU A 577 -23.09 -20.90 15.80
C GLU A 577 -22.15 -20.88 17.03
N GLN A 578 -22.01 -22.05 17.66
CA GLN A 578 -20.93 -22.30 18.60
C GLN A 578 -19.57 -22.31 17.88
N TYR A 579 -18.71 -21.41 18.32
CA TYR A 579 -17.33 -21.23 17.92
C TYR A 579 -16.49 -22.47 18.30
N TYR A 580 -16.29 -23.41 17.37
CA TYR A 580 -15.24 -24.43 17.46
C TYR A 580 -14.19 -24.20 16.37
N SER A 581 -13.03 -23.72 16.81
CA SER A 581 -11.78 -23.69 16.07
C SER A 581 -11.27 -25.11 15.78
N ALA A 582 -10.73 -25.33 14.58
CA ALA A 582 -9.91 -26.49 14.15
C ALA A 582 -10.48 -27.93 14.19
N ALA A 583 -11.71 -28.18 14.61
CA ALA A 583 -12.33 -29.51 14.55
C ALA A 583 -13.44 -29.61 13.50
N ALA A 584 -13.08 -29.51 12.21
CA ALA A 584 -13.99 -29.98 11.16
C ALA A 584 -13.98 -31.51 11.16
N THR A 585 -14.83 -32.13 11.99
CA THR A 585 -15.04 -33.59 11.96
C THR A 585 -15.63 -33.94 10.60
N TYR A 586 -14.81 -34.47 9.71
CA TYR A 586 -15.27 -34.95 8.41
C TYR A 586 -16.13 -36.21 8.64
N ARG A 587 -17.45 -36.06 8.70
CA ARG A 587 -18.38 -37.18 8.56
C ARG A 587 -18.35 -37.64 7.10
N GLY A 588 -17.45 -38.56 6.79
CA GLY A 588 -17.44 -39.23 5.49
C GLY A 588 -18.82 -39.85 5.23
N GLN A 589 -19.52 -39.38 4.20
CA GLN A 589 -20.66 -40.11 3.65
C GLN A 589 -20.13 -41.46 3.15
N VAL A 590 -20.46 -42.53 3.85
CA VAL A 590 -20.24 -43.89 3.39
C VAL A 590 -21.11 -44.07 2.15
N ASN A 591 -20.50 -44.06 0.97
CA ASN A 591 -21.16 -44.47 -0.26
C ASN A 591 -21.30 -46.00 -0.22
N ASP A 592 -22.42 -46.50 0.31
CA ASP A 592 -22.79 -47.92 0.45
C ASP A 592 -23.01 -48.67 -0.90
N GLY A 593 -22.38 -48.23 -1.99
CA GLY A 593 -22.76 -48.61 -3.36
C GLY A 593 -21.88 -49.61 -4.10
N GLN A 594 -20.72 -50.06 -3.58
CA GLN A 594 -19.87 -51.00 -4.33
C GLN A 594 -19.29 -52.14 -3.48
N PRO A 595 -19.76 -53.39 -3.69
CA PRO A 595 -19.16 -54.58 -3.11
C PRO A 595 -18.01 -55.06 -4.00
N ASN A 596 -16.82 -54.47 -3.87
CA ASN A 596 -15.59 -55.10 -4.37
C ASN A 596 -14.64 -55.35 -3.19
N SER A 597 -14.49 -56.64 -2.92
CA SER A 597 -13.90 -57.29 -1.77
C SER A 597 -12.38 -57.39 -1.84
N VAL A 598 -11.69 -56.25 -1.76
CA VAL A 598 -10.34 -56.28 -1.19
C VAL A 598 -10.55 -56.18 0.32
N VAL A 599 -10.37 -57.31 1.01
CA VAL A 599 -10.42 -57.38 2.48
C VAL A 599 -9.27 -56.52 3.00
N GLY A 600 -9.56 -55.25 3.28
CA GLY A 600 -8.62 -54.36 3.95
C GLY A 600 -8.32 -54.91 5.35
N PHE A 601 -7.07 -54.79 5.79
CA PHE A 601 -6.65 -55.26 7.11
C PHE A 601 -7.35 -54.50 8.25
N PHE A 602 -7.69 -53.23 8.02
CA PHE A 602 -8.41 -52.38 8.97
C PHE A 602 -9.92 -52.38 8.74
N ASP A 603 -10.65 -52.28 9.86
CA ASP A 603 -12.09 -52.15 9.92
C ASP A 603 -12.53 -50.86 9.20
N ARG A 604 -13.53 -50.95 8.32
CA ARG A 604 -14.05 -49.79 7.56
C ARG A 604 -14.88 -48.83 8.41
N ALA A 605 -15.47 -49.33 9.48
CA ALA A 605 -16.41 -48.58 10.32
C ALA A 605 -15.84 -48.47 11.73
N VAL A 606 -15.08 -47.41 11.97
CA VAL A 606 -14.54 -47.05 13.29
C VAL A 606 -15.13 -45.69 13.65
N ALA A 607 -15.79 -45.62 14.80
CA ALA A 607 -16.28 -44.36 15.36
C ALA A 607 -15.41 -44.00 16.57
N CYS A 608 -14.94 -42.74 16.59
CA CYS A 608 -14.23 -42.15 17.71
C CYS A 608 -14.44 -40.64 17.66
N THR A 609 -14.88 -40.05 18.78
CA THR A 609 -15.01 -38.59 18.88
C THR A 609 -13.63 -37.96 19.16
N PRO A 610 -13.44 -36.66 18.87
CA PRO A 610 -12.19 -35.97 19.22
C PRO A 610 -11.85 -36.04 20.72
N GLU A 611 -12.88 -36.02 21.59
CA GLU A 611 -12.74 -36.12 23.05
C GLU A 611 -12.28 -37.52 23.48
N GLU A 612 -12.90 -38.56 22.91
CA GLU A 612 -12.46 -39.96 23.11
C GLU A 612 -11.03 -40.16 22.63
N PHE A 613 -10.68 -39.61 21.46
CA PHE A 613 -9.34 -39.69 20.92
C PHE A 613 -8.32 -39.04 21.86
N SER A 614 -8.60 -37.83 22.37
CA SER A 614 -7.68 -37.14 23.29
C SER A 614 -7.48 -37.96 24.57
N GLY A 615 -8.56 -38.44 25.17
CA GLY A 615 -8.49 -39.23 26.40
C GLY A 615 -7.70 -40.54 26.22
N GLU A 616 -7.93 -41.26 25.12
CA GLU A 616 -7.17 -42.49 24.84
C GLU A 616 -5.72 -42.19 24.42
N TRP A 617 -5.48 -41.12 23.64
CA TRP A 617 -4.14 -40.71 23.20
C TRP A 617 -3.22 -40.38 24.38
N ASP A 618 -3.73 -39.65 25.37
CA ASP A 618 -2.96 -39.24 26.55
C ASP A 618 -2.71 -40.42 27.49
N SER A 619 -3.59 -41.43 27.49
CA SER A 619 -3.45 -42.65 28.30
C SER A 619 -2.43 -43.68 27.76
N LEU A 620 -2.01 -43.54 26.50
CA LEU A 620 -1.12 -44.48 25.83
C LEU A 620 0.31 -43.94 25.75
N GLU A 621 1.29 -44.83 25.92
CA GLU A 621 2.69 -44.52 25.66
C GLU A 621 2.99 -44.45 24.16
N VAL A 622 4.06 -43.75 23.80
CA VAL A 622 4.54 -43.66 22.42
C VAL A 622 5.12 -45.01 22.01
N GLY A 623 4.40 -45.74 21.15
CA GLY A 623 4.82 -47.05 20.66
C GLY A 623 5.77 -46.96 19.46
N GLY A 624 5.77 -45.83 18.76
CA GLY A 624 6.72 -45.56 17.69
C GLY A 624 6.68 -44.10 17.27
N GLU A 625 7.86 -43.54 17.00
CA GLU A 625 8.02 -42.19 16.48
C GLU A 625 8.97 -42.23 15.28
N PHE A 626 8.64 -41.49 14.24
CA PHE A 626 9.40 -41.47 13.00
C PHE A 626 9.38 -40.05 12.42
N THR A 627 10.58 -39.51 12.18
CA THR A 627 10.77 -38.20 11.58
C THR A 627 11.62 -38.37 10.33
N THR A 628 11.15 -37.87 9.18
CA THR A 628 11.89 -37.99 7.90
C THR A 628 11.65 -36.81 6.99
N GLU A 629 12.61 -36.52 6.12
CA GLU A 629 12.43 -35.57 5.03
C GLU A 629 11.73 -36.23 3.83
N THR A 630 10.79 -35.53 3.23
CA THR A 630 9.98 -35.97 2.09
C THR A 630 10.42 -35.28 0.81
N THR A 631 10.33 -35.98 -0.33
CA THR A 631 10.63 -35.36 -1.64
C THR A 631 9.47 -34.52 -2.18
N GLU A 632 8.25 -34.79 -1.73
CA GLU A 632 7.04 -34.12 -2.19
C GLU A 632 6.29 -33.46 -1.03
N SER A 633 5.53 -32.41 -1.36
CA SER A 633 4.67 -31.64 -0.44
C SER A 633 3.21 -31.79 -0.89
N PRO A 634 2.52 -32.88 -0.49
CA PRO A 634 1.17 -33.19 -0.94
C PRO A 634 0.14 -32.20 -0.39
N LEU A 635 -0.97 -32.01 -1.12
CA LEU A 635 -2.08 -31.20 -0.63
C LEU A 635 -2.85 -31.95 0.46
N MET A 636 -3.49 -31.21 1.37
CA MET A 636 -4.33 -31.77 2.44
C MET A 636 -5.38 -32.76 1.91
N ILE A 637 -5.99 -32.45 0.77
CA ILE A 637 -7.03 -33.30 0.17
C ILE A 637 -6.46 -34.62 -0.36
N ASP A 638 -5.22 -34.64 -0.83
CA ASP A 638 -4.56 -35.85 -1.34
C ASP A 638 -4.24 -36.78 -0.18
N ILE A 639 -3.73 -36.24 0.94
CA ILE A 639 -3.50 -36.98 2.18
C ILE A 639 -4.81 -37.56 2.73
N MET A 640 -5.86 -36.74 2.87
CA MET A 640 -7.16 -37.21 3.38
C MET A 640 -7.78 -38.30 2.49
N THR A 641 -7.68 -38.13 1.17
CA THR A 641 -8.19 -39.12 0.20
C THR A 641 -7.40 -40.42 0.32
N HIS A 642 -6.07 -40.33 0.43
CA HIS A 642 -5.21 -41.49 0.60
C HIS A 642 -5.47 -42.24 1.91
N LEU A 643 -5.57 -41.53 3.03
CA LEU A 643 -5.89 -42.12 4.34
C LEU A 643 -7.25 -42.82 4.29
N SER A 644 -8.27 -42.14 3.77
CA SER A 644 -9.62 -42.72 3.63
C SER A 644 -9.64 -43.96 2.74
N LYS A 645 -8.88 -43.95 1.63
CA LYS A 645 -8.77 -45.09 0.70
C LYS A 645 -8.14 -46.33 1.35
N ASN A 646 -7.28 -46.14 2.35
CA ASN A 646 -6.61 -47.20 3.08
C ASN A 646 -7.29 -47.53 4.42
N ASN A 647 -8.57 -47.17 4.60
CA ASN A 647 -9.38 -47.39 5.80
C ASN A 647 -8.79 -46.74 7.09
N PHE A 648 -8.08 -45.63 6.94
CA PHE A 648 -7.68 -44.80 8.09
C PHE A 648 -8.72 -43.71 8.32
N PHE A 649 -9.19 -43.58 9.56
CA PHE A 649 -10.20 -42.61 9.93
C PHE A 649 -9.56 -41.32 10.45
N VAL A 650 -9.71 -40.21 9.72
CA VAL A 650 -9.18 -38.90 10.12
C VAL A 650 -10.16 -38.24 11.10
N ILE A 651 -9.73 -38.07 12.35
CA ILE A 651 -10.56 -37.50 13.42
C ILE A 651 -10.48 -35.98 13.41
N ALA A 652 -9.27 -35.45 13.25
CA ALA A 652 -9.03 -34.02 13.12
C ALA A 652 -7.86 -33.78 12.17
N SER A 653 -7.92 -32.66 11.46
CA SER A 653 -6.83 -32.19 10.60
C SER A 653 -6.81 -30.68 10.61
N GLY A 654 -5.62 -30.08 10.71
CA GLY A 654 -5.49 -28.63 10.75
C GLY A 654 -4.05 -28.17 10.75
N ILE A 655 -3.86 -26.85 10.65
CA ILE A 655 -2.54 -26.23 10.81
C ILE A 655 -2.43 -25.81 12.27
N VAL A 656 -1.42 -26.30 12.96
CA VAL A 656 -1.25 -26.08 14.41
C VAL A 656 -0.25 -24.96 14.68
N ASP A 657 0.86 -24.91 13.94
CA ASP A 657 1.93 -23.89 14.05
C ASP A 657 2.38 -23.41 12.66
N ASP A 658 3.20 -22.35 12.59
CA ASP A 658 3.71 -21.63 11.38
C ASP A 658 4.03 -22.56 10.17
N GLY A 659 3.01 -23.07 9.46
CA GLY A 659 3.16 -23.98 8.31
C GLY A 659 3.12 -25.48 8.58
N ILE A 660 2.96 -25.94 9.83
CA ILE A 660 2.87 -27.37 10.17
C ILE A 660 1.41 -27.84 10.11
N MET A 661 1.12 -28.73 9.17
CA MET A 661 -0.17 -29.41 9.02
C MET A 661 -0.16 -30.69 9.86
N LYS A 662 -1.09 -30.83 10.81
CA LYS A 662 -1.26 -32.05 11.61
C LYS A 662 -2.54 -32.78 11.25
N PHE A 663 -2.48 -34.10 11.27
CA PHE A 663 -3.59 -35.03 11.14
C PHE A 663 -3.59 -35.97 12.34
N TYR A 664 -4.75 -36.10 12.98
CA TYR A 664 -5.01 -37.08 14.01
C TYR A 664 -5.88 -38.18 13.40
N VAL A 665 -5.33 -39.38 13.38
CA VAL A 665 -5.84 -40.49 12.58
C VAL A 665 -5.98 -41.72 13.47
N LEU A 666 -7.04 -42.49 13.25
CA LEU A 666 -7.35 -43.73 13.95
C LEU A 666 -7.44 -44.88 12.95
N ALA A 667 -6.84 -46.01 13.32
CA ALA A 667 -7.01 -47.28 12.64
C ALA A 667 -7.44 -48.34 13.66
N GLN A 668 -8.31 -49.28 13.26
CA GLN A 668 -8.70 -50.40 14.11
C GLN A 668 -8.62 -51.70 13.32
N ALA A 669 -8.05 -52.74 13.92
CA ALA A 669 -8.14 -54.10 13.41
C ALA A 669 -8.30 -55.08 14.57
N GLN A 670 -9.19 -56.06 14.41
CA GLN A 670 -9.40 -57.11 15.43
C GLN A 670 -9.72 -56.54 16.83
N GLY A 671 -10.42 -55.40 16.88
CA GLY A 671 -10.76 -54.71 18.13
C GLY A 671 -9.61 -53.93 18.77
N ILE A 672 -8.41 -53.94 18.19
CA ILE A 672 -7.26 -53.16 18.66
C ILE A 672 -7.22 -51.83 17.91
N ARG A 673 -7.25 -50.73 18.66
CA ARG A 673 -7.13 -49.36 18.14
C ARG A 673 -5.67 -48.92 18.10
N CYS A 674 -5.28 -48.27 17.01
CA CYS A 674 -4.00 -47.60 16.84
C CYS A 674 -4.24 -46.14 16.50
N TYR A 675 -3.66 -45.28 17.31
CA TYR A 675 -3.75 -43.84 17.21
C TYR A 675 -2.50 -43.30 16.53
N ILE A 676 -2.67 -42.34 15.64
CA ILE A 676 -1.61 -41.82 14.79
C ILE A 676 -1.70 -40.29 14.77
N SER A 677 -0.58 -39.62 15.02
CA SER A 677 -0.40 -38.19 14.80
C SER A 677 0.59 -38.01 13.66
N LEU A 678 0.14 -37.40 12.57
CA LEU A 678 0.95 -37.11 11.39
C LEU A 678 1.10 -35.60 11.28
N GLY A 679 2.29 -35.08 11.57
CA GLY A 679 2.67 -33.69 11.38
C GLY A 679 3.53 -33.53 10.13
N PHE A 680 3.20 -32.58 9.27
CA PHE A 680 3.95 -32.30 8.06
C PHE A 680 4.25 -30.80 7.98
N ASP A 681 5.52 -30.44 7.94
CA ASP A 681 5.96 -29.07 7.70
C ASP A 681 5.88 -28.76 6.20
N THR A 682 4.91 -27.93 5.82
CA THR A 682 4.69 -27.55 4.42
C THR A 682 5.84 -26.74 3.82
N GLY A 683 6.69 -26.10 4.64
CA GLY A 683 7.87 -25.37 4.20
C GLY A 683 9.15 -26.19 4.27
N GLY A 684 9.33 -26.97 5.35
CA GLY A 684 10.52 -27.78 5.60
C GLY A 684 10.57 -29.13 4.89
N SER A 685 9.45 -29.62 4.34
CA SER A 685 9.33 -30.98 3.80
C SER A 685 9.72 -32.06 4.82
N VAL A 686 9.44 -31.81 6.11
CA VAL A 686 9.68 -32.76 7.20
C VAL A 686 8.36 -33.38 7.61
N LEU A 687 8.31 -34.70 7.65
CA LEU A 687 7.18 -35.52 8.09
C LEU A 687 7.52 -36.13 9.45
N ASN A 688 6.73 -35.79 10.46
CA ASN A 688 6.75 -36.36 11.79
C ASN A 688 5.54 -37.27 11.96
N LEU A 689 5.77 -38.53 12.34
CA LEU A 689 4.75 -39.53 12.53
C LEU A 689 4.91 -40.14 13.93
N VAL A 690 3.89 -39.99 14.76
CA VAL A 690 3.84 -40.58 16.11
C VAL A 690 2.71 -41.60 16.13
N LEU A 691 3.00 -42.82 16.56
CA LEU A 691 2.06 -43.93 16.66
C LEU A 691 1.95 -44.37 18.12
N LYS A 692 0.71 -44.54 18.58
CA LYS A 692 0.37 -45.08 19.90
C LYS A 692 -0.58 -46.26 19.73
N CYS A 693 -0.22 -47.41 20.29
CA CYS A 693 -1.05 -48.62 20.25
C CYS A 693 -0.74 -49.51 21.44
N LYS A 694 -1.76 -50.20 21.98
CA LYS A 694 -1.57 -51.17 23.07
C LYS A 694 -0.79 -52.42 22.65
N SER A 695 -0.69 -52.70 21.35
CA SER A 695 -0.02 -53.88 20.81
C SER A 695 1.09 -53.46 19.85
N GLU A 696 2.35 -53.72 20.22
CA GLU A 696 3.52 -53.38 19.39
C GLU A 696 3.47 -54.05 18.00
N GLY A 697 2.97 -55.29 17.94
CA GLY A 697 2.84 -56.05 16.69
C GLY A 697 1.92 -55.39 15.65
N MET A 698 1.04 -54.47 16.07
CA MET A 698 0.17 -53.71 15.18
C MET A 698 0.87 -52.53 14.51
N ILE A 699 1.89 -51.94 15.16
CA ILE A 699 2.56 -50.72 14.67
C ILE A 699 3.22 -50.98 13.31
N GLY A 700 3.96 -52.08 13.19
CA GLY A 700 4.61 -52.43 11.91
C GLY A 700 3.62 -52.66 10.76
N ARG A 701 2.41 -53.16 11.06
CA ARG A 701 1.34 -53.33 10.06
C ARG A 701 0.72 -52.00 9.67
N VAL A 702 0.47 -51.12 10.65
CA VAL A 702 -0.04 -49.76 10.44
C VAL A 702 0.91 -48.96 9.55
N VAL A 703 2.21 -48.95 9.85
CA VAL A 703 3.21 -48.25 9.04
C VAL A 703 3.24 -48.79 7.60
N LYS A 704 3.15 -50.11 7.42
CA LYS A 704 3.12 -50.74 6.10
C LYS A 704 1.89 -50.34 5.28
N GLU A 705 0.71 -50.29 5.89
CA GLU A 705 -0.54 -49.97 5.19
C GLU A 705 -0.81 -48.47 5.06
N LEU A 706 -0.17 -47.62 5.87
CA LEU A 706 -0.20 -46.16 5.69
C LEU A 706 0.33 -45.74 4.31
N ARG A 707 1.29 -46.49 3.76
CA ARG A 707 1.88 -46.29 2.42
C ARG A 707 2.20 -44.82 2.12
N LEU A 708 2.80 -44.12 3.09
CA LEU A 708 3.04 -42.68 2.97
C LEU A 708 3.95 -42.32 1.78
N LYS A 709 4.77 -43.27 1.29
CA LYS A 709 5.57 -43.10 0.07
C LYS A 709 4.73 -42.77 -1.18
N ASP A 710 3.49 -43.24 -1.23
CA ASP A 710 2.60 -42.99 -2.37
C ASP A 710 2.11 -41.53 -2.43
N VAL A 711 2.26 -40.78 -1.34
CA VAL A 711 1.75 -39.40 -1.20
C VAL A 711 2.87 -38.39 -0.96
N PHE A 712 3.90 -38.76 -0.19
CA PHE A 712 5.03 -37.91 0.16
C PHE A 712 6.28 -38.18 -0.70
N GLY A 713 6.21 -39.16 -1.61
CA GLY A 713 7.31 -39.56 -2.47
C GLY A 713 8.39 -40.36 -1.74
N GLY A 714 9.64 -40.17 -2.16
CA GLY A 714 10.80 -40.78 -1.51
C GLY A 714 11.02 -40.22 -0.11
N PHE A 715 11.56 -41.05 0.79
CA PHE A 715 12.05 -40.62 2.09
C PHE A 715 13.57 -40.57 2.05
N SER A 716 14.13 -39.43 2.44
CA SER A 716 15.57 -39.29 2.69
C SER A 716 15.93 -40.21 3.85
N ALA A 717 16.94 -41.06 3.66
CA ALA A 717 17.50 -41.86 4.74
C ALA A 717 18.36 -40.94 5.65
N SER A 718 17.73 -40.01 6.34
CA SER A 718 18.39 -39.19 7.37
C SER A 718 18.20 -39.89 8.72
N ASN A 719 19.21 -40.68 9.12
CA ASN A 719 19.46 -41.23 10.46
C ASN A 719 18.21 -41.58 11.32
N THR A 720 17.72 -42.80 11.17
CA THR A 720 16.99 -43.52 12.23
C THR A 720 17.96 -44.19 13.18
#